data_AF-A0A7V4GFL8-F1
#
_entry.id   AF-A0A7V4GFL8-F1
#
_cell.length_a   1.000
_cell.length_b   1.000
_cell.length_c   1.000
_cell.angle_alpha   90.00
_cell.angle_beta   90.00
_cell.angle_gamma   90.00
#
_symmetry.space_group_name_H-M   'P 1'
#
loop_
_entity.id
_entity.type
_entity.pdbx_description
1 polymer ?
#
loop_
_entity_poly.entity_id
_entity_poly.type
_entity_poly.pdbx_seq_one_letter_code
_entity_poly.pdbx_strand_id
1 'polypeptide(L)'
;MRWMSGFGLIVLLAGLGCSTQEGDDCGTGERWCPSGCTNTQTDSRNCGGCGNICPAGTSCQAGVCGSACGPGLQMCGTTCVDTQYNPLHCGTCNNACPAGQTCNAGVCSGSCPTGQTSCSGRCTDLRNDPANCGSCGHACGAGEPCFEGACQSGCPVGFTECSGRCVDLQKDEENCGSCGRACAAGESCEGGTCGIRCPEGYTGCGGVCVSLASDFDNCGSCGRACEPGQVCAGGTCSGGGCPSGLTECSGSCVDTDNDPRNCGSCGRACPAGQACVDGTCGVVCPTGQVNCGGVCVTLATDPANCGSCGRACRSDQVCASGTCDCTGRQTDCSGVCVSTDIDPNNCGSCGHRCTGSEACVEGACTVSCPSGTTACSGYCVDLNSDRNHCGSCTTACSATQSCVGGTCTSGGTVAGDSCSAPIDVSGGGRFTGSIAGASADYSGSCGGTSGRDVVFRYTLSSTMDVSINTFGSGFDTLIYVRSACGGGTDIGCNDDARSTLRSELVLLDQPPGTYYIILDTFSSYVSGSDYVLHVYFSAPSSLGGDACGEPTWVDVGTATSVSGNTCPWYWINARDDTVSCRRGTGGRDFVYYFVVTTRGSYTFDTCGGGTSWDSILDLRRVCSDPASSASVACNDDSCSLQSSVTATLDPGVYYLWIDGYSESACGGYRINITAP
;
A
#
# COMPACT_ATOMS: atom_id res chain seq x y z
N MET A 1 82.41 65.69 26.06
CA MET A 1 81.48 66.37 26.99
C MET A 1 80.12 65.71 26.76
N ARG A 2 79.35 65.19 27.72
CA ARG A 2 79.45 65.16 29.18
C ARG A 2 78.29 64.21 29.66
N TRP A 3 78.60 63.27 30.59
CA TRP A 3 77.73 62.54 31.55
C TRP A 3 76.77 61.43 31.02
N MET A 4 76.89 60.15 31.43
CA MET A 4 76.62 59.53 32.77
C MET A 4 75.16 59.77 33.19
N SER A 5 74.32 58.84 33.66
CA SER A 5 74.42 57.59 34.44
C SER A 5 72.93 57.24 34.73
N GLY A 6 72.43 56.02 34.93
CA GLY A 6 72.97 54.86 35.62
C GLY A 6 71.89 54.36 36.61
N PHE A 7 71.84 53.04 36.80
CA PHE A 7 71.17 52.30 37.90
C PHE A 7 69.63 52.33 37.92
N GLY A 8 68.91 51.23 38.09
CA GLY A 8 69.27 49.87 38.49
C GLY A 8 68.03 49.24 39.14
N LEU A 9 67.98 47.91 39.14
CA LEU A 9 67.46 47.02 40.19
C LEU A 9 66.64 45.86 39.62
N ILE A 10 67.30 44.70 39.56
CA ILE A 10 66.69 43.38 39.47
C ILE A 10 66.11 43.05 40.85
N VAL A 11 64.80 42.78 40.92
CA VAL A 11 64.19 41.94 41.96
C VAL A 11 63.12 41.08 41.27
N LEU A 12 63.37 39.77 41.21
CA LEU A 12 62.37 38.76 40.85
C LEU A 12 61.22 38.79 41.87
N LEU A 13 59.98 38.68 41.40
CA LEU A 13 58.93 37.84 41.98
C LEU A 13 57.74 37.74 40.99
N ALA A 14 57.11 36.58 41.02
CA ALA A 14 56.29 35.98 39.95
C ALA A 14 54.88 36.59 39.79
N GLY A 15 54.30 36.40 38.60
CA GLY A 15 52.85 36.45 38.38
C GLY A 15 52.40 37.07 37.05
N LEU A 16 52.02 36.21 36.10
CA LEU A 16 51.14 36.46 34.95
C LEU A 16 51.71 37.35 33.82
N GLY A 17 52.52 36.72 32.96
CA GLY A 17 52.68 37.18 31.58
C GLY A 17 51.46 36.75 30.74
N CYS A 18 50.83 37.70 30.07
CA CYS A 18 49.86 37.41 29.01
C CYS A 18 50.65 36.94 27.78
N SER A 19 50.42 35.70 27.39
CA SER A 19 50.94 35.06 26.17
C SER A 19 50.26 35.66 24.94
N THR A 20 51.02 36.00 23.90
CA THR A 20 50.49 36.11 22.53
C THR A 20 51.21 35.10 21.64
N GLN A 21 50.77 33.85 21.71
CA GLN A 21 50.79 32.92 20.58
C GLN A 21 49.57 31.98 20.67
N GLU A 22 48.67 32.11 19.69
CA GLU A 22 47.64 31.18 19.20
C GLU A 22 47.01 31.92 17.99
N GLY A 23 47.00 31.51 16.73
CA GLY A 23 47.53 30.37 15.99
C GLY A 23 47.05 30.51 14.53
N ASP A 24 47.91 30.99 13.63
CA ASP A 24 47.68 31.02 12.17
C ASP A 24 48.40 29.82 11.52
N ASP A 25 48.15 28.60 12.01
CA ASP A 25 48.77 27.39 11.47
C ASP A 25 47.67 26.40 11.06
N CYS A 26 47.36 26.39 9.76
CA CYS A 26 46.51 25.35 9.18
C CYS A 26 47.32 24.06 9.03
N GLY A 27 46.64 22.91 9.07
CA GLY A 27 47.30 21.62 8.83
C GLY A 27 48.00 21.57 7.46
N THR A 28 48.98 20.67 7.32
CA THR A 28 49.71 20.49 6.06
C THR A 28 48.75 20.25 4.89
N GLY A 29 48.72 21.15 3.91
CA GLY A 29 47.84 21.08 2.73
C GLY A 29 46.66 22.05 2.74
N GLU A 30 46.47 22.83 3.81
CA GLU A 30 45.41 23.82 3.94
C GLU A 30 45.96 25.25 4.01
N ARG A 31 45.14 26.21 3.60
CA ARG A 31 45.44 27.64 3.62
C ARG A 31 44.46 28.37 4.52
N TRP A 32 44.97 29.35 5.26
CA TRP A 32 44.13 30.25 6.06
C TRP A 32 43.35 31.22 5.17
N CYS A 33 42.02 31.13 5.19
CA CYS A 33 41.09 32.01 4.52
C CYS A 33 40.22 32.77 5.55
N PRO A 34 39.53 33.88 5.19
CA PRO A 34 38.65 34.60 6.12
C PRO A 34 37.53 33.75 6.74
N SER A 35 37.21 32.60 6.13
CA SER A 35 36.26 31.60 6.62
C SER A 35 36.89 30.45 7.45
N GLY A 36 38.20 30.52 7.73
CA GLY A 36 38.96 29.47 8.41
C GLY A 36 39.97 28.73 7.51
N CYS A 37 40.58 27.66 8.03
CA CYS A 37 41.46 26.79 7.26
C CYS A 37 40.72 26.06 6.15
N THR A 38 41.30 26.05 4.96
CA THR A 38 40.64 25.51 3.77
C THR A 38 41.63 24.90 2.80
N ASN A 39 41.31 23.73 2.27
CA ASN A 39 42.10 23.07 1.23
C ASN A 39 41.82 23.68 -0.14
N THR A 40 42.68 24.59 -0.60
CA THR A 40 42.53 25.24 -1.90
C THR A 40 42.74 24.31 -3.10
N GLN A 41 43.11 23.05 -2.89
CA GLN A 41 43.26 22.07 -3.98
C GLN A 41 41.97 21.31 -4.32
N THR A 42 41.06 21.21 -3.36
CA THR A 42 39.84 20.38 -3.48
C THR A 42 38.56 21.11 -3.09
N ASP A 43 38.65 22.23 -2.37
CA ASP A 43 37.48 23.03 -2.02
C ASP A 43 36.99 23.86 -3.21
N SER A 44 35.80 23.51 -3.70
CA SER A 44 35.08 24.23 -4.76
C SER A 44 34.71 25.68 -4.46
N ARG A 45 34.77 26.15 -3.21
CA ARG A 45 34.51 27.55 -2.84
C ARG A 45 35.79 28.37 -2.67
N ASN A 46 36.95 27.71 -2.69
CA ASN A 46 38.26 28.31 -2.45
C ASN A 46 39.33 27.72 -3.38
N CYS A 47 38.95 27.44 -4.63
CA CYS A 47 39.75 26.65 -5.56
C CYS A 47 40.94 27.44 -6.12
N GLY A 48 42.16 26.99 -5.84
CA GLY A 48 43.39 27.71 -6.19
C GLY A 48 43.67 28.95 -5.34
N GLY A 49 42.71 29.37 -4.50
CA GLY A 49 42.83 30.53 -3.62
C GLY A 49 41.53 30.85 -2.88
N CYS A 50 41.64 31.55 -1.75
CA CYS A 50 40.50 31.91 -0.91
C CYS A 50 39.45 32.72 -1.69
N GLY A 51 38.19 32.32 -1.56
CA GLY A 51 37.04 32.97 -2.23
C GLY A 51 36.95 32.72 -3.74
N ASN A 52 37.82 31.89 -4.32
CA ASN A 52 37.70 31.51 -5.72
C ASN A 52 36.70 30.35 -5.88
N ILE A 53 35.45 30.70 -6.16
CA ILE A 53 34.34 29.74 -6.24
C ILE A 53 34.27 29.18 -7.67
N CYS A 54 34.24 27.85 -7.78
CA CYS A 54 34.09 27.16 -9.04
C CYS A 54 32.70 27.38 -9.66
N PRO A 55 32.59 27.38 -11.00
CA PRO A 55 31.31 27.41 -11.69
C PRO A 55 30.35 26.32 -11.17
N ALA A 56 29.06 26.62 -11.18
CA ALA A 56 28.04 25.74 -10.60
C ALA A 56 28.15 24.30 -11.13
N GLY A 57 28.31 23.34 -10.20
CA GLY A 57 28.36 21.90 -10.48
C GLY A 57 29.73 21.35 -10.88
N THR A 58 30.79 22.18 -10.96
CA THR A 58 32.16 21.70 -11.23
C THR A 58 32.95 21.50 -9.94
N SER A 59 33.87 20.53 -9.96
CA SER A 59 34.74 20.23 -8.81
C SER A 59 36.07 20.98 -8.88
N CYS A 60 36.64 21.33 -7.72
CA CYS A 60 38.03 21.78 -7.65
C CYS A 60 38.98 20.57 -7.69
N GLN A 61 39.90 20.55 -8.65
CA GLN A 61 40.89 19.49 -8.83
C GLN A 61 42.27 20.13 -8.94
N ALA A 62 43.16 19.84 -7.98
CA ALA A 62 44.51 20.39 -7.91
C ALA A 62 44.57 21.93 -7.97
N GLY A 63 43.58 22.60 -7.37
CA GLY A 63 43.52 24.05 -7.29
C GLY A 63 43.07 24.74 -8.58
N VAL A 64 42.51 23.98 -9.51
CA VAL A 64 41.86 24.50 -10.72
C VAL A 64 40.42 23.99 -10.75
N CYS A 65 39.47 24.87 -11.06
CA CYS A 65 38.10 24.46 -11.29
C CYS A 65 38.06 23.61 -12.56
N GLY A 66 37.77 22.32 -12.39
CA GLY A 66 37.81 21.35 -13.48
C GLY A 66 36.64 21.51 -14.46
N SER A 67 36.81 20.93 -15.65
CA SER A 67 35.74 20.68 -16.61
C SER A 67 35.05 19.33 -16.35
N ALA A 68 35.12 18.80 -15.14
CA ALA A 68 34.48 17.56 -14.73
C ALA A 68 33.43 17.88 -13.66
N CYS A 69 32.29 17.20 -13.76
CA CYS A 69 31.20 17.38 -12.82
C CYS A 69 31.51 16.66 -11.51
N GLY A 70 30.99 17.19 -10.40
CA GLY A 70 31.03 16.50 -9.10
C GLY A 70 30.31 15.15 -9.14
N PRO A 71 30.53 14.27 -8.14
CA PRO A 71 29.82 13.00 -8.03
C PRO A 71 28.29 13.16 -8.16
N GLY A 72 27.65 12.26 -8.91
CA GLY A 72 26.20 12.28 -9.14
C GLY A 72 25.71 13.24 -10.24
N LEU A 73 26.60 14.05 -10.83
CA LEU A 73 26.25 14.99 -11.91
C LEU A 73 26.88 14.56 -13.24
N GLN A 74 26.11 14.69 -14.33
CA GLN A 74 26.57 14.42 -15.69
C GLN A 74 26.82 15.73 -16.44
N MET A 75 27.87 15.76 -17.27
CA MET A 75 28.14 16.91 -18.13
C MET A 75 27.19 16.93 -19.33
N CYS A 76 26.31 17.94 -19.40
CA CYS A 76 25.39 18.17 -20.50
C CYS A 76 25.78 19.48 -21.22
N GLY A 77 26.57 19.36 -22.29
CA GLY A 77 27.18 20.53 -22.94
C GLY A 77 28.27 21.13 -22.07
N THR A 78 28.10 22.38 -21.63
CA THR A 78 29.04 23.08 -20.73
C THR A 78 28.56 23.14 -19.28
N THR A 79 27.40 22.56 -18.96
CA THR A 79 26.81 22.62 -17.62
C THR A 79 26.69 21.23 -17.02
N CYS A 80 26.97 21.11 -15.73
CA CYS A 80 26.77 19.89 -14.98
C CYS A 80 25.32 19.79 -14.51
N VAL A 81 24.68 18.66 -14.80
CA VAL A 81 23.26 18.44 -14.55
C VAL A 81 23.05 17.10 -13.86
N ASP A 82 22.15 17.07 -12.88
CA ASP A 82 21.70 15.85 -12.23
C ASP A 82 20.69 15.13 -13.14
N THR A 83 21.12 14.10 -13.85
CA THR A 83 20.24 13.36 -14.77
C THR A 83 19.26 12.44 -14.03
N GLN A 84 19.40 12.24 -12.73
CA GLN A 84 18.47 11.41 -11.97
C GLN A 84 17.16 12.15 -11.63
N TYR A 85 17.22 13.47 -11.48
CA TYR A 85 16.08 14.26 -10.99
C TYR A 85 15.78 15.51 -11.81
N ASN A 86 16.59 15.85 -12.82
CA ASN A 86 16.33 17.01 -13.66
C ASN A 86 15.31 16.66 -14.77
N PRO A 87 14.11 17.29 -14.79
CA PRO A 87 13.07 16.99 -15.77
C PRO A 87 13.42 17.40 -17.21
N LEU A 88 14.47 18.18 -17.43
CA LEU A 88 14.98 18.53 -18.77
C LEU A 88 16.13 17.60 -19.24
N HIS A 89 16.66 16.76 -18.34
CA HIS A 89 17.81 15.89 -18.60
C HIS A 89 17.63 14.51 -17.95
N CYS A 90 16.42 13.94 -17.98
CA CYS A 90 16.08 12.76 -17.21
C CYS A 90 16.70 11.48 -17.78
N GLY A 91 17.50 10.77 -17.00
CA GLY A 91 18.26 9.57 -17.38
C GLY A 91 19.47 9.87 -18.27
N THR A 92 19.37 10.88 -19.15
CA THR A 92 20.46 11.34 -20.00
C THR A 92 20.28 12.81 -20.40
N CYS A 93 21.36 13.44 -20.86
CA CYS A 93 21.36 14.84 -21.28
C CYS A 93 20.32 15.13 -22.38
N ASN A 94 19.58 16.23 -22.19
CA ASN A 94 18.56 16.73 -23.12
C ASN A 94 17.36 15.79 -23.31
N ASN A 95 17.17 14.81 -22.44
CA ASN A 95 15.97 14.00 -22.39
C ASN A 95 14.94 14.66 -21.48
N ALA A 96 14.18 15.60 -22.03
CA ALA A 96 13.13 16.27 -21.29
C ALA A 96 11.92 15.34 -21.11
N CYS A 97 11.38 15.28 -19.89
CA CYS A 97 10.17 14.51 -19.63
C CYS A 97 8.97 15.10 -20.36
N PRO A 98 8.03 14.26 -20.85
CA PRO A 98 6.76 14.70 -21.42
C PRO A 98 6.01 15.63 -20.47
N ALA A 99 5.16 16.51 -21.04
CA ALA A 99 4.41 17.49 -20.26
C ALA A 99 3.59 16.82 -19.14
N GLY A 100 3.77 17.29 -17.90
CA GLY A 100 3.11 16.75 -16.71
C GLY A 100 3.86 15.60 -16.01
N GLN A 101 4.96 15.10 -16.57
CA GLN A 101 5.78 14.06 -15.94
C GLN A 101 6.94 14.65 -15.12
N THR A 102 7.36 13.91 -14.09
CA THR A 102 8.49 14.22 -13.22
C THR A 102 9.66 13.28 -13.48
N CYS A 103 10.89 13.75 -13.31
CA CYS A 103 12.07 12.89 -13.35
C CYS A 103 12.38 12.31 -11.97
N ASN A 104 12.42 10.98 -11.87
CA ASN A 104 12.79 10.28 -10.65
C ASN A 104 13.75 9.14 -10.97
N ALA A 105 14.92 9.12 -10.32
CA ALA A 105 15.98 8.13 -10.55
C ALA A 105 16.33 7.91 -12.05
N GLY A 106 16.22 8.96 -12.86
CA GLY A 106 16.51 8.93 -14.29
C GLY A 106 15.38 8.42 -15.19
N VAL A 107 14.16 8.25 -14.66
CA VAL A 107 12.97 7.83 -15.40
C VAL A 107 11.87 8.89 -15.31
N CYS A 108 11.23 9.18 -16.44
CA CYS A 108 10.06 10.07 -16.47
C CYS A 108 8.81 9.29 -16.01
N SER A 109 8.16 9.80 -14.97
CA SER A 109 6.97 9.19 -14.36
C SER A 109 5.81 10.19 -14.32
N GLY A 110 4.57 9.70 -14.48
CA GLY A 110 3.35 10.50 -14.37
C GLY A 110 2.99 10.90 -12.92
N SER A 111 3.64 10.30 -11.92
CA SER A 111 3.41 10.59 -10.51
C SER A 111 4.70 10.44 -9.70
N CYS A 112 4.78 11.15 -8.57
CA CYS A 112 5.84 10.94 -7.60
C CYS A 112 5.64 9.64 -6.81
N PRO A 113 6.73 9.04 -6.30
CA PRO A 113 6.64 7.92 -5.37
C PRO A 113 5.79 8.28 -4.14
N THR A 114 5.19 7.28 -3.51
CA THR A 114 4.39 7.44 -2.29
C THR A 114 5.17 8.24 -1.24
N GLY A 115 4.54 9.28 -0.70
CA GLY A 115 5.14 10.17 0.31
C GLY A 115 5.93 11.36 -0.25
N GLN A 116 6.02 11.53 -1.57
CA GLN A 116 6.63 12.70 -2.20
C GLN A 116 5.63 13.49 -3.04
N THR A 117 5.86 14.80 -3.16
CA THR A 117 5.03 15.73 -3.93
C THR A 117 5.83 16.32 -5.07
N SER A 118 5.17 16.53 -6.22
CA SER A 118 5.79 17.22 -7.36
C SER A 118 5.90 18.72 -7.09
N CYS A 119 7.11 19.20 -6.85
CA CYS A 119 7.43 20.62 -6.72
C CYS A 119 8.28 21.06 -7.91
N SER A 120 7.68 21.86 -8.81
CA SER A 120 8.34 22.40 -10.00
C SER A 120 8.99 21.32 -10.90
N GLY A 121 8.34 20.16 -11.04
CA GLY A 121 8.79 19.06 -11.90
C GLY A 121 9.80 18.09 -11.25
N ARG A 122 10.11 18.28 -9.97
CA ARG A 122 10.93 17.37 -9.15
C ARG A 122 10.08 16.77 -8.03
N CYS A 123 10.25 15.48 -7.77
CA CYS A 123 9.67 14.86 -6.60
C CYS A 123 10.45 15.23 -5.34
N THR A 124 9.73 15.77 -4.37
CA THR A 124 10.27 16.32 -3.13
C THR A 124 9.51 15.74 -1.94
N ASP A 125 10.22 15.30 -0.90
CA ASP A 125 9.61 14.96 0.38
C ASP A 125 9.35 16.24 1.19
N LEU A 126 8.09 16.66 1.25
CA LEU A 126 7.68 17.89 1.94
C LEU A 126 7.89 17.81 3.47
N ARG A 127 8.16 16.63 4.02
CA ARG A 127 8.32 16.47 5.47
C ARG A 127 9.68 16.93 5.97
N ASN A 128 10.69 16.94 5.10
CA ASN A 128 12.08 17.22 5.49
C ASN A 128 12.86 18.08 4.48
N ASP A 129 12.28 18.48 3.34
CA ASP A 129 12.91 19.44 2.44
C ASP A 129 12.81 20.89 2.98
N PRO A 130 13.93 21.54 3.35
CA PRO A 130 13.92 22.88 3.93
C PRO A 130 13.47 23.97 2.95
N ALA A 131 13.50 23.72 1.64
CA ALA A 131 13.02 24.64 0.62
C ALA A 131 11.53 24.44 0.27
N ASN A 132 10.92 23.33 0.71
CA ASN A 132 9.56 22.91 0.35
C ASN A 132 8.82 22.33 1.58
N CYS A 133 9.03 22.89 2.76
CA CYS A 133 8.59 22.29 4.01
C CYS A 133 7.07 22.42 4.18
N GLY A 134 6.35 21.29 4.17
CA GLY A 134 4.90 21.21 4.28
C GLY A 134 4.12 21.56 2.99
N SER A 135 4.72 22.37 2.10
CA SER A 135 4.16 22.68 0.78
C SER A 135 5.26 23.15 -0.19
N CYS A 136 5.03 22.97 -1.50
CA CYS A 136 5.99 23.40 -2.51
C CYS A 136 6.28 24.91 -2.43
N GLY A 137 7.56 25.27 -2.42
CA GLY A 137 8.03 26.66 -2.33
C GLY A 137 7.96 27.29 -0.94
N HIS A 138 7.54 26.55 0.10
CA HIS A 138 7.56 27.02 1.48
C HIS A 138 8.92 26.75 2.13
N ALA A 139 9.87 27.66 1.90
CA ALA A 139 11.21 27.57 2.47
C ALA A 139 11.25 28.01 3.94
N CYS A 140 11.96 27.26 4.77
CA CYS A 140 12.18 27.59 6.18
C CYS A 140 13.12 28.78 6.36
N GLY A 141 13.00 29.45 7.51
CA GLY A 141 13.87 30.55 7.89
C GLY A 141 15.33 30.13 8.03
N ALA A 142 16.25 31.10 8.01
CA ALA A 142 17.67 30.82 8.16
C ALA A 142 17.95 30.15 9.53
N GLY A 143 18.45 28.92 9.51
CA GLY A 143 18.74 28.12 10.70
C GLY A 143 17.56 27.31 11.25
N GLU A 144 16.41 27.31 10.57
CA GLU A 144 15.24 26.51 10.94
C GLU A 144 15.22 25.20 10.13
N PRO A 145 15.31 24.02 10.77
CA PRO A 145 15.17 22.78 10.05
C PRO A 145 13.72 22.45 9.70
N CYS A 146 13.52 21.74 8.58
CA CYS A 146 12.24 21.12 8.26
C CYS A 146 12.12 19.76 8.96
N PHE A 147 11.03 19.56 9.69
CA PHE A 147 10.71 18.29 10.34
C PHE A 147 9.20 18.04 10.34
N GLU A 148 8.79 16.87 9.86
CA GLU A 148 7.38 16.45 9.68
C GLU A 148 6.51 17.53 8.99
N GLY A 149 7.09 18.27 8.05
CA GLY A 149 6.39 19.26 7.23
C GLY A 149 6.23 20.63 7.88
N ALA A 150 6.91 20.90 9.00
CA ALA A 150 6.93 22.20 9.64
C ALA A 150 8.37 22.71 9.82
N CYS A 151 8.57 24.01 9.59
CA CYS A 151 9.80 24.70 9.96
C CYS A 151 9.86 24.82 11.48
N GLN A 152 10.90 24.26 12.07
CA GLN A 152 11.11 24.25 13.53
C GLN A 152 12.24 25.21 13.89
N SER A 153 12.23 25.76 15.10
CA SER A 153 13.34 26.58 15.62
C SER A 153 14.59 25.75 15.99
N GLY A 154 14.54 24.44 15.82
CA GLY A 154 15.60 23.49 16.15
C GLY A 154 15.08 22.05 16.10
N CYS A 155 15.97 21.08 16.20
CA CYS A 155 15.57 19.67 16.15
C CYS A 155 14.96 19.16 17.45
N PRO A 156 13.95 18.28 17.38
CA PRO A 156 13.44 17.57 18.55
C PRO A 156 14.53 16.75 19.27
N VAL A 157 14.31 16.45 20.55
CA VAL A 157 15.21 15.62 21.34
C VAL A 157 15.43 14.27 20.65
N GLY A 158 16.69 13.86 20.53
CA GLY A 158 17.09 12.62 19.83
C GLY A 158 17.50 12.83 18.37
N PHE A 159 17.21 14.01 17.79
CA PHE A 159 17.58 14.35 16.42
C PHE A 159 18.64 15.45 16.40
N THR A 160 19.51 15.42 15.40
CA THR A 160 20.55 16.44 15.17
C THR A 160 20.28 17.16 13.85
N GLU A 161 20.51 18.47 13.82
CA GLU A 161 20.38 19.25 12.60
C GLU A 161 21.54 18.92 11.65
N CYS A 162 21.23 18.33 10.50
CA CYS A 162 22.18 18.03 9.44
C CYS A 162 21.71 18.70 8.15
N SER A 163 22.32 19.85 7.82
CA SER A 163 22.05 20.62 6.59
C SER A 163 20.58 21.03 6.43
N GLY A 164 19.98 21.58 7.48
CA GLY A 164 18.59 22.08 7.45
C GLY A 164 17.50 21.01 7.64
N ARG A 165 17.85 19.75 7.89
CA ARG A 165 16.90 18.69 8.26
C ARG A 165 17.28 18.07 9.60
N CYS A 166 16.30 17.54 10.31
CA CYS A 166 16.53 16.82 11.56
C CYS A 166 16.74 15.33 11.28
N VAL A 167 17.89 14.80 11.71
CA VAL A 167 18.33 13.44 11.42
C VAL A 167 18.59 12.67 12.73
N ASP A 168 18.12 11.43 12.80
CA ASP A 168 18.46 10.50 13.89
C ASP A 168 19.82 9.86 13.62
N LEU A 169 20.86 10.40 14.24
CA LEU A 169 22.23 9.91 14.09
C LEU A 169 22.43 8.47 14.59
N GLN A 170 21.45 7.87 15.28
CA GLN A 170 21.56 6.49 15.75
C GLN A 170 21.16 5.45 14.69
N LYS A 171 20.44 5.87 13.65
CA LYS A 171 19.80 4.98 12.67
C LYS A 171 20.02 5.42 11.23
N ASP A 172 20.27 6.69 10.99
CA ASP A 172 20.44 7.21 9.64
C ASP A 172 21.77 6.74 9.04
N GLU A 173 21.69 5.96 7.97
CA GLU A 173 22.84 5.36 7.30
C GLU A 173 23.73 6.39 6.58
N GLU A 174 23.22 7.59 6.28
CA GLU A 174 23.98 8.68 5.65
C GLU A 174 24.65 9.61 6.70
N ASN A 175 24.23 9.52 7.96
CA ASN A 175 24.61 10.44 9.04
C ASN A 175 24.91 9.70 10.36
N CYS A 176 25.48 8.50 10.27
CA CYS A 176 25.61 7.62 11.42
C CYS A 176 26.62 8.13 12.45
N GLY A 177 26.15 8.49 13.64
CA GLY A 177 26.94 9.05 14.76
C GLY A 177 27.37 10.51 14.58
N SER A 178 27.34 11.05 13.36
CA SER A 178 27.63 12.45 13.05
C SER A 178 27.10 12.81 11.66
N CYS A 179 26.68 14.06 11.44
CA CYS A 179 26.22 14.52 10.13
C CYS A 179 27.26 14.25 9.02
N GLY A 180 26.80 13.70 7.88
CA GLY A 180 27.63 13.38 6.72
C GLY A 180 28.52 12.14 6.87
N ARG A 181 28.41 11.38 7.97
CA ARG A 181 29.10 10.08 8.12
C ARG A 181 28.21 8.96 7.54
N ALA A 182 28.30 8.78 6.23
CA ALA A 182 27.64 7.66 5.57
C ALA A 182 28.33 6.32 5.89
N CYS A 183 27.55 5.28 6.14
CA CYS A 183 28.05 3.93 6.32
C CYS A 183 28.52 3.34 4.99
N ALA A 184 29.48 2.40 5.05
CA ALA A 184 29.96 1.74 3.84
C ALA A 184 28.87 0.83 3.25
N ALA A 185 28.99 0.52 1.95
CA ALA A 185 28.03 -0.38 1.30
C ALA A 185 27.95 -1.73 2.03
N GLY A 186 26.75 -2.10 2.50
CA GLY A 186 26.50 -3.32 3.27
C GLY A 186 26.55 -3.17 4.80
N GLU A 187 26.82 -1.96 5.30
CA GLU A 187 26.69 -1.62 6.72
C GLU A 187 25.37 -0.87 6.98
N SER A 188 24.85 -1.03 8.20
CA SER A 188 23.72 -0.26 8.72
C SER A 188 24.16 0.57 9.93
N CYS A 189 23.42 1.64 10.22
CA CYS A 189 23.65 2.42 11.43
C CYS A 189 22.88 1.84 12.62
N GLU A 190 23.59 1.36 13.64
CA GLU A 190 22.99 0.97 14.91
C GLU A 190 23.71 1.65 16.08
N GLY A 191 22.95 2.39 16.90
CA GLY A 191 23.50 3.10 18.06
C GLY A 191 24.54 4.16 17.70
N GLY A 192 24.47 4.71 16.48
CA GLY A 192 25.42 5.73 15.98
C GLY A 192 26.75 5.17 15.48
N THR A 193 26.83 3.85 15.28
CA THR A 193 28.00 3.19 14.72
C THR A 193 27.62 2.42 13.46
N CYS A 194 28.36 2.65 12.38
CA CYS A 194 28.25 1.83 11.18
C CYS A 194 28.78 0.43 11.46
N GLY A 195 28.01 -0.58 11.12
CA GLY A 195 28.41 -1.96 11.25
C GLY A 195 27.59 -2.87 10.34
N ILE A 196 28.15 -4.03 9.99
CA ILE A 196 27.43 -5.03 9.21
C ILE A 196 26.30 -5.64 10.04
N ARG A 197 25.09 -5.70 9.46
CA ARG A 197 23.95 -6.39 10.08
C ARG A 197 24.00 -7.86 9.74
N CYS A 198 24.26 -8.70 10.74
CA CYS A 198 24.24 -10.14 10.57
C CYS A 198 22.86 -10.72 10.90
N PRO A 199 22.37 -11.71 10.12
CA PRO A 199 21.20 -12.48 10.48
C PRO A 199 21.34 -13.09 11.87
N GLU A 200 20.22 -13.38 12.52
CA GLU A 200 20.21 -14.04 13.83
C GLU A 200 21.03 -15.36 13.78
N GLY A 201 21.92 -15.55 14.75
CA GLY A 201 22.87 -16.67 14.78
C GLY A 201 24.21 -16.44 14.05
N TYR A 202 24.40 -15.30 13.37
CA TYR A 202 25.65 -14.94 12.71
C TYR A 202 26.34 -13.75 13.41
N THR A 203 27.67 -13.71 13.36
CA THR A 203 28.50 -12.65 13.96
C THR A 203 29.37 -12.01 12.88
N GLY A 204 29.51 -10.68 12.93
CA GLY A 204 30.40 -9.95 12.03
C GLY A 204 31.87 -10.18 12.42
N CYS A 205 32.60 -10.97 11.63
CA CYS A 205 34.02 -11.19 11.81
C CYS A 205 34.77 -10.66 10.57
N GLY A 206 35.56 -9.59 10.75
CA GLY A 206 36.33 -9.01 9.64
C GLY A 206 35.49 -8.43 8.50
N GLY A 207 34.28 -7.93 8.79
CA GLY A 207 33.38 -7.38 7.79
C GLY A 207 32.51 -8.40 7.04
N VAL A 208 32.53 -9.67 7.46
CA VAL A 208 31.68 -10.73 6.90
C VAL A 208 30.89 -11.41 8.01
N CYS A 209 29.62 -11.73 7.74
CA CYS A 209 28.80 -12.48 8.68
C CYS A 209 29.14 -13.97 8.63
N VAL A 210 29.65 -14.50 9.74
CA VAL A 210 30.03 -15.90 9.89
C VAL A 210 29.29 -16.54 11.07
N SER A 211 29.05 -17.84 11.01
CA SER A 211 28.47 -18.60 12.13
C SER A 211 29.56 -19.04 13.08
N LEU A 212 29.64 -18.48 14.28
CA LEU A 212 30.63 -18.93 15.27
C LEU A 212 30.40 -20.38 15.72
N ALA A 213 29.23 -20.96 15.45
CA ALA A 213 28.92 -22.33 15.82
C ALA A 213 29.55 -23.37 14.88
N SER A 214 29.85 -22.98 13.63
CA SER A 214 30.19 -23.93 12.56
C SER A 214 31.31 -23.46 11.64
N ASP A 215 31.66 -22.19 11.64
CA ASP A 215 32.72 -21.64 10.78
C ASP A 215 34.10 -22.10 11.27
N PHE A 216 34.86 -22.75 10.38
CA PHE A 216 36.16 -23.32 10.71
C PHE A 216 37.18 -22.27 11.14
N ASP A 217 37.17 -21.09 10.50
CA ASP A 217 38.12 -19.99 10.74
C ASP A 217 37.71 -19.09 11.92
N ASN A 218 36.47 -19.22 12.40
CA ASN A 218 35.87 -18.37 13.43
C ASN A 218 35.14 -19.18 14.53
N CYS A 219 35.67 -20.34 14.90
CA CYS A 219 34.98 -21.29 15.76
C CYS A 219 34.89 -20.83 17.22
N GLY A 220 33.69 -20.45 17.66
CA GLY A 220 33.38 -19.92 19.00
C GLY A 220 33.79 -18.46 19.22
N SER A 221 34.62 -17.89 18.35
CA SER A 221 35.02 -16.48 18.37
C SER A 221 35.66 -16.09 17.03
N CYS A 222 35.54 -14.83 16.62
CA CYS A 222 36.18 -14.32 15.41
C CYS A 222 37.70 -14.60 15.38
N GLY A 223 38.19 -15.09 14.25
CA GLY A 223 39.62 -15.38 14.02
C GLY A 223 40.17 -16.63 14.72
N ARG A 224 39.32 -17.44 15.36
CA ARG A 224 39.73 -18.71 15.97
C ARG A 224 39.56 -19.85 14.96
N ALA A 225 40.59 -20.07 14.16
CA ALA A 225 40.65 -21.23 13.26
C ALA A 225 40.89 -22.54 14.01
N CYS A 226 40.24 -23.62 13.59
CA CYS A 226 40.52 -24.95 14.14
C CYS A 226 41.82 -25.54 13.57
N GLU A 227 42.45 -26.46 14.31
CA GLU A 227 43.70 -27.12 13.86
C GLU A 227 43.42 -28.13 12.74
N PRO A 228 44.42 -28.46 11.88
CA PRO A 228 44.26 -29.49 10.86
C PRO A 228 43.77 -30.82 11.44
N GLY A 229 42.69 -31.36 10.85
CA GLY A 229 42.02 -32.57 11.32
C GLY A 229 40.95 -32.36 12.40
N GLN A 230 40.63 -31.11 12.74
CA GLN A 230 39.49 -30.74 13.56
C GLN A 230 38.34 -30.19 12.72
N VAL A 231 37.13 -30.21 13.28
CA VAL A 231 35.94 -29.55 12.73
C VAL A 231 35.34 -28.60 13.74
N CYS A 232 34.73 -27.51 13.28
CA CYS A 232 33.94 -26.63 14.15
C CYS A 232 32.52 -27.19 14.34
N ALA A 233 32.18 -27.58 15.57
CA ALA A 233 30.85 -28.06 15.92
C ALA A 233 30.37 -27.41 17.22
N GLY A 234 29.24 -26.71 17.17
CA GLY A 234 28.69 -25.99 18.34
C GLY A 234 29.64 -24.94 18.92
N GLY A 235 30.50 -24.34 18.09
CA GLY A 235 31.50 -23.34 18.50
C GLY A 235 32.74 -23.91 19.19
N THR A 236 32.95 -25.23 19.10
CA THR A 236 34.14 -25.90 19.64
C THR A 236 34.86 -26.69 18.55
N CYS A 237 36.18 -26.52 18.46
CA CYS A 237 37.01 -27.34 17.60
C CYS A 237 37.16 -28.76 18.18
N SER A 238 36.77 -29.77 17.39
CA SER A 238 36.70 -31.19 17.78
C SER A 238 37.52 -32.06 16.82
N GLY A 239 38.33 -32.99 17.35
CA GLY A 239 39.19 -33.89 16.56
C GLY A 239 38.59 -35.26 16.22
N GLY A 240 37.26 -35.40 16.20
CA GLY A 240 36.57 -36.70 16.05
C GLY A 240 35.68 -36.87 14.81
N GLY A 241 35.72 -35.92 13.87
CA GLY A 241 34.72 -35.84 12.80
C GLY A 241 33.38 -35.28 13.29
N CYS A 242 32.39 -35.25 12.40
CA CYS A 242 31.10 -34.65 12.72
C CYS A 242 30.22 -35.52 13.62
N PRO A 243 29.40 -34.90 14.51
CA PRO A 243 28.36 -35.61 15.24
C PRO A 243 27.44 -36.40 14.30
N SER A 244 26.85 -37.50 14.80
CA SER A 244 25.92 -38.32 14.03
C SER A 244 24.77 -37.49 13.47
N GLY A 245 24.48 -37.63 12.17
CA GLY A 245 23.47 -36.85 11.46
C GLY A 245 24.00 -35.61 10.77
N LEU A 246 25.29 -35.27 10.94
CA LEU A 246 25.94 -34.16 10.25
C LEU A 246 27.05 -34.68 9.33
N THR A 247 27.21 -34.02 8.17
CA THR A 247 28.22 -34.33 7.17
C THR A 247 29.35 -33.32 7.24
N GLU A 248 30.60 -33.78 7.12
CA GLU A 248 31.76 -32.90 7.04
C GLU A 248 31.83 -32.23 5.66
N CYS A 249 31.74 -30.90 5.63
CA CYS A 249 31.89 -30.09 4.43
C CYS A 249 33.00 -29.05 4.66
N SER A 250 34.17 -29.28 4.09
CA SER A 250 35.31 -28.34 4.10
C SER A 250 35.71 -27.83 5.50
N GLY A 251 35.72 -28.71 6.51
CA GLY A 251 36.11 -28.37 7.89
C GLY A 251 34.95 -27.96 8.82
N SER A 252 33.72 -27.93 8.30
CA SER A 252 32.51 -27.61 9.07
C SER A 252 31.53 -28.79 9.09
N CYS A 253 30.80 -28.96 10.18
CA CYS A 253 29.72 -29.94 10.25
C CYS A 253 28.40 -29.34 9.82
N VAL A 254 27.78 -29.97 8.82
CA VAL A 254 26.60 -29.44 8.15
C VAL A 254 25.48 -30.46 8.13
N ASP A 255 24.25 -30.03 8.39
CA ASP A 255 23.06 -30.85 8.24
C ASP A 255 22.65 -30.85 6.76
N THR A 256 23.04 -31.90 6.04
CA THR A 256 22.71 -32.03 4.61
C THR A 256 21.23 -32.30 4.37
N ASP A 257 20.44 -32.60 5.39
CA ASP A 257 19.01 -32.87 5.23
C ASP A 257 18.17 -31.60 5.27
N ASN A 258 18.67 -30.55 5.94
CA ASN A 258 17.94 -29.31 6.17
C ASN A 258 18.69 -28.03 5.76
N ASP A 259 20.00 -28.06 5.49
CA ASP A 259 20.75 -26.88 5.07
C ASP A 259 20.50 -26.57 3.57
N PRO A 260 19.87 -25.43 3.23
CA PRO A 260 19.61 -25.03 1.85
C PRO A 260 20.88 -24.78 1.03
N ARG A 261 22.06 -24.65 1.65
CA ARG A 261 23.35 -24.48 0.94
C ARG A 261 24.10 -25.80 0.71
N ASN A 262 23.68 -26.88 1.37
CA ASN A 262 24.37 -28.18 1.38
C ASN A 262 23.39 -29.35 1.26
N CYS A 263 22.34 -29.20 0.47
CA CYS A 263 21.20 -30.10 0.46
C CYS A 263 21.50 -31.44 -0.22
N GLY A 264 21.48 -32.53 0.55
CA GLY A 264 21.81 -33.91 0.18
C GLY A 264 23.30 -34.19 -0.06
N SER A 265 24.12 -33.14 -0.17
CA SER A 265 25.59 -33.24 -0.30
C SER A 265 26.24 -31.87 -0.11
N CYS A 266 27.49 -31.84 0.34
CA CYS A 266 28.26 -30.60 0.46
C CYS A 266 28.27 -29.76 -0.83
N GLY A 267 28.05 -28.46 -0.71
CA GLY A 267 28.07 -27.50 -1.82
C GLY A 267 26.86 -27.55 -2.76
N ARG A 268 25.87 -28.41 -2.51
CA ARG A 268 24.63 -28.46 -3.30
C ARG A 268 23.62 -27.46 -2.74
N ALA A 269 23.75 -26.20 -3.16
CA ALA A 269 22.79 -25.17 -2.80
C ALA A 269 21.46 -25.35 -3.55
N CYS A 270 20.34 -25.16 -2.84
CA CYS A 270 19.02 -25.13 -3.42
C CYS A 270 18.81 -23.87 -4.27
N PRO A 271 18.07 -23.98 -5.38
CA PRO A 271 17.62 -22.84 -6.16
C PRO A 271 16.90 -21.80 -5.29
N ALA A 272 16.97 -20.53 -5.69
CA ALA A 272 16.28 -19.45 -4.98
C ALA A 272 14.79 -19.76 -4.80
N GLY A 273 14.29 -19.62 -3.56
CA GLY A 273 12.90 -19.91 -3.20
C GLY A 273 12.62 -21.38 -2.84
N GLN A 274 13.63 -22.25 -2.79
CA GLN A 274 13.49 -23.64 -2.32
C GLN A 274 14.17 -23.81 -0.96
N ALA A 275 13.64 -24.74 -0.16
CA ALA A 275 14.28 -25.20 1.06
C ALA A 275 14.82 -26.62 0.88
N CYS A 276 15.73 -27.02 1.76
CA CYS A 276 16.15 -28.41 1.84
C CYS A 276 15.22 -29.16 2.78
N VAL A 277 14.62 -30.25 2.29
CA VAL A 277 13.80 -31.15 3.09
C VAL A 277 14.26 -32.58 2.81
N ASP A 278 14.71 -33.28 3.84
CA ASP A 278 15.22 -34.65 3.77
C ASP A 278 16.26 -34.84 2.64
N GLY A 279 17.19 -33.88 2.52
CA GLY A 279 18.31 -33.95 1.58
C GLY A 279 17.95 -33.62 0.12
N THR A 280 16.73 -33.14 -0.11
CA THR A 280 16.23 -32.79 -1.44
C THR A 280 15.74 -31.34 -1.47
N CYS A 281 16.20 -30.58 -2.47
CA CYS A 281 15.70 -29.24 -2.70
C CYS A 281 14.26 -29.31 -3.20
N GLY A 282 13.36 -28.65 -2.49
CA GLY A 282 11.94 -28.61 -2.80
C GLY A 282 11.35 -27.24 -2.51
N VAL A 283 10.31 -26.89 -3.26
CA VAL A 283 9.45 -25.75 -2.90
C VAL A 283 8.64 -26.18 -1.69
N VAL A 284 8.94 -25.57 -0.54
CA VAL A 284 8.17 -25.75 0.69
C VAL A 284 7.12 -24.67 0.73
N CYS A 285 5.85 -25.07 0.67
CA CYS A 285 4.75 -24.14 0.80
C CYS A 285 4.38 -23.93 2.27
N PRO A 286 4.03 -22.69 2.65
CA PRO A 286 3.42 -22.41 3.95
C PRO A 286 2.23 -23.33 4.22
N THR A 287 1.95 -23.61 5.49
CA THR A 287 0.81 -24.43 5.91
C THR A 287 -0.48 -23.92 5.28
N GLY A 288 -1.25 -24.82 4.65
CA GLY A 288 -2.49 -24.48 3.93
C GLY A 288 -2.32 -24.11 2.45
N GLN A 289 -1.08 -24.01 1.94
CA GLN A 289 -0.80 -23.81 0.52
C GLN A 289 -0.31 -25.09 -0.15
N VAL A 290 -0.55 -25.19 -1.45
CA VAL A 290 -0.14 -26.32 -2.29
C VAL A 290 0.81 -25.82 -3.38
N ASN A 291 1.87 -26.58 -3.63
CA ASN A 291 2.79 -26.30 -4.72
C ASN A 291 2.14 -26.68 -6.07
N CYS A 292 1.76 -25.67 -6.84
CA CYS A 292 1.23 -25.82 -8.19
C CYS A 292 2.26 -25.34 -9.21
N GLY A 293 3.17 -26.23 -9.61
CA GLY A 293 4.15 -25.97 -10.66
C GLY A 293 5.31 -25.03 -10.27
N GLY A 294 5.68 -25.02 -8.99
CA GLY A 294 6.75 -24.19 -8.43
C GLY A 294 6.25 -22.93 -7.71
N VAL A 295 4.95 -22.69 -7.70
CA VAL A 295 4.30 -21.57 -7.01
C VAL A 295 3.40 -22.11 -5.92
N CYS A 296 3.50 -21.56 -4.72
CA CYS A 296 2.61 -21.90 -3.62
C CYS A 296 1.31 -21.12 -3.75
N VAL A 297 0.20 -21.83 -3.77
CA VAL A 297 -1.13 -21.25 -3.98
C VAL A 297 -2.12 -21.79 -2.96
N THR A 298 -3.10 -20.96 -2.61
CA THR A 298 -4.23 -21.35 -1.76
C THR A 298 -5.35 -21.88 -2.63
N LEU A 299 -5.50 -23.21 -2.71
CA LEU A 299 -6.52 -23.83 -3.57
C LEU A 299 -7.95 -23.40 -3.23
N ALA A 300 -8.19 -22.89 -2.02
CA ALA A 300 -9.51 -22.45 -1.58
C ALA A 300 -9.98 -21.15 -2.25
N THR A 301 -9.05 -20.30 -2.70
CA THR A 301 -9.35 -18.92 -3.11
C THR A 301 -8.64 -18.51 -4.40
N ASP A 302 -7.65 -19.27 -4.88
CA ASP A 302 -6.94 -18.96 -6.12
C ASP A 302 -7.81 -19.30 -7.35
N PRO A 303 -8.26 -18.30 -8.14
CA PRO A 303 -9.06 -18.52 -9.33
C PRO A 303 -8.34 -19.29 -10.43
N ALA A 304 -7.01 -19.37 -10.45
CA ALA A 304 -6.24 -20.16 -11.40
C ALA A 304 -6.01 -21.61 -10.95
N ASN A 305 -6.22 -21.90 -9.66
CA ASN A 305 -5.92 -23.20 -9.03
C ASN A 305 -7.02 -23.65 -8.07
N CYS A 306 -8.29 -23.43 -8.42
CA CYS A 306 -9.40 -23.58 -7.51
C CYS A 306 -9.72 -25.05 -7.20
N GLY A 307 -9.49 -25.48 -5.97
CA GLY A 307 -9.67 -26.85 -5.47
C GLY A 307 -8.58 -27.83 -5.90
N SER A 308 -7.84 -27.54 -6.97
CA SER A 308 -6.70 -28.33 -7.45
C SER A 308 -5.81 -27.50 -8.37
N CYS A 309 -4.51 -27.82 -8.41
CA CYS A 309 -3.57 -27.18 -9.32
C CYS A 309 -4.04 -27.22 -10.78
N GLY A 310 -3.98 -26.08 -11.47
CA GLY A 310 -4.36 -25.94 -12.88
C GLY A 310 -5.87 -25.93 -13.15
N ARG A 311 -6.72 -25.97 -12.11
CA ARG A 311 -8.17 -25.79 -12.27
C ARG A 311 -8.51 -24.30 -12.21
N ALA A 312 -8.40 -23.64 -13.36
CA ALA A 312 -8.82 -22.25 -13.49
C ALA A 312 -10.35 -22.13 -13.54
N CYS A 313 -10.90 -21.17 -12.80
CA CYS A 313 -12.29 -20.76 -12.89
C CYS A 313 -12.52 -19.98 -14.19
N ARG A 314 -13.76 -20.05 -14.69
CA ARG A 314 -14.17 -19.25 -15.84
C ARG A 314 -14.18 -17.76 -15.47
N SER A 315 -14.17 -16.89 -16.47
CA SER A 315 -14.13 -15.43 -16.29
C SER A 315 -15.36 -14.86 -15.55
N ASP A 316 -16.45 -15.61 -15.49
CA ASP A 316 -17.69 -15.27 -14.78
C ASP A 316 -17.80 -15.91 -13.37
N GLN A 317 -16.74 -16.59 -12.91
CA GLN A 317 -16.69 -17.31 -11.65
C GLN A 317 -15.58 -16.79 -10.72
N VAL A 318 -15.78 -16.98 -9.41
CA VAL A 318 -14.77 -16.80 -8.37
C VAL A 318 -14.43 -18.14 -7.73
N CYS A 319 -13.23 -18.24 -7.16
CA CYS A 319 -12.89 -19.39 -6.34
C CYS A 319 -13.35 -19.16 -4.91
N ALA A 320 -14.35 -19.92 -4.48
CA ALA A 320 -14.87 -19.89 -3.11
C ALA A 320 -14.77 -21.29 -2.52
N SER A 321 -14.05 -21.43 -1.41
CA SER A 321 -13.86 -22.71 -0.70
C SER A 321 -13.36 -23.87 -1.58
N GLY A 322 -12.55 -23.56 -2.60
CA GLY A 322 -12.00 -24.56 -3.52
C GLY A 322 -12.95 -24.99 -4.63
N THR A 323 -14.08 -24.29 -4.77
CA THR A 323 -15.03 -24.46 -5.86
C THR A 323 -15.15 -23.19 -6.68
N CYS A 324 -15.08 -23.33 -8.00
CA CYS A 324 -15.43 -22.24 -8.90
C CYS A 324 -16.93 -22.05 -8.84
N ASP A 325 -17.34 -20.90 -8.30
CA ASP A 325 -18.73 -20.54 -8.07
C ASP A 325 -19.03 -19.20 -8.73
N CYS A 326 -20.30 -18.93 -8.97
CA CYS A 326 -20.73 -17.68 -9.55
C CYS A 326 -20.59 -16.53 -8.55
N THR A 327 -20.28 -15.33 -9.03
CA THR A 327 -20.21 -14.14 -8.17
C THR A 327 -21.59 -13.72 -7.68
N GLY A 328 -21.76 -13.53 -6.37
CA GLY A 328 -23.03 -13.12 -5.76
C GLY A 328 -24.10 -14.23 -5.76
N ARG A 329 -25.38 -13.88 -5.65
CA ARG A 329 -26.52 -14.84 -5.71
C ARG A 329 -26.83 -15.34 -7.13
N GLN A 330 -25.81 -15.55 -7.95
CA GLN A 330 -25.96 -16.06 -9.31
C GLN A 330 -25.87 -17.59 -9.29
N THR A 331 -26.56 -18.23 -10.23
CA THR A 331 -26.54 -19.69 -10.38
C THR A 331 -25.84 -20.04 -11.69
N ASP A 332 -24.97 -21.05 -11.68
CA ASP A 332 -24.40 -21.60 -12.91
C ASP A 332 -25.48 -22.35 -13.70
N CYS A 333 -26.00 -21.71 -14.74
CA CYS A 333 -27.00 -22.28 -15.62
C CYS A 333 -26.37 -22.69 -16.95
N SER A 334 -25.90 -23.95 -17.00
CA SER A 334 -25.28 -24.57 -18.19
C SER A 334 -23.98 -23.89 -18.64
N GLY A 335 -23.12 -23.51 -17.69
CA GLY A 335 -21.80 -22.94 -17.96
C GLY A 335 -21.77 -21.42 -18.03
N VAL A 336 -22.86 -20.76 -17.65
CA VAL A 336 -22.98 -19.30 -17.58
C VAL A 336 -23.60 -18.93 -16.25
N CYS A 337 -22.95 -18.05 -15.51
CA CYS A 337 -23.49 -17.48 -14.28
C CYS A 337 -24.63 -16.50 -14.62
N VAL A 338 -25.84 -16.81 -14.16
CA VAL A 338 -27.04 -16.00 -14.38
C VAL A 338 -27.75 -15.72 -13.07
N SER A 339 -28.39 -14.55 -12.98
CA SER A 339 -29.22 -14.24 -11.81
C SER A 339 -30.59 -14.87 -11.97
N THR A 340 -30.88 -15.89 -11.17
CA THR A 340 -32.20 -16.54 -11.17
C THR A 340 -33.29 -15.64 -10.63
N ASP A 341 -32.94 -14.54 -9.96
CA ASP A 341 -33.94 -13.64 -9.36
C ASP A 341 -34.62 -12.74 -10.40
N ILE A 342 -33.99 -12.54 -11.56
CA ILE A 342 -34.41 -11.54 -12.55
C ILE A 342 -34.22 -11.99 -14.01
N ASP A 343 -33.51 -13.08 -14.28
CA ASP A 343 -33.36 -13.59 -15.65
C ASP A 343 -34.64 -14.34 -16.06
N PRO A 344 -35.41 -13.83 -17.03
CA PRO A 344 -36.64 -14.47 -17.47
C PRO A 344 -36.46 -15.81 -18.17
N ASN A 345 -35.25 -16.20 -18.53
CA ASN A 345 -34.98 -17.54 -19.05
C ASN A 345 -34.53 -18.52 -17.95
N ASN A 346 -34.25 -18.01 -16.76
CA ASN A 346 -33.70 -18.78 -15.63
C ASN A 346 -34.39 -18.39 -14.31
N CYS A 347 -35.68 -18.04 -14.33
CA CYS A 347 -36.36 -17.41 -13.21
C CYS A 347 -36.65 -18.40 -12.06
N GLY A 348 -36.04 -18.17 -10.90
CA GLY A 348 -36.08 -19.03 -9.72
C GLY A 348 -35.27 -20.32 -9.86
N SER A 349 -34.95 -20.74 -11.07
CA SER A 349 -34.08 -21.89 -11.36
C SER A 349 -33.61 -21.89 -12.81
N CYS A 350 -32.50 -22.56 -13.07
CA CYS A 350 -31.94 -22.68 -14.42
C CYS A 350 -32.95 -23.25 -15.43
N GLY A 351 -33.08 -22.57 -16.57
CA GLY A 351 -33.99 -22.94 -17.66
C GLY A 351 -35.48 -22.70 -17.38
N HIS A 352 -35.83 -22.14 -16.21
CA HIS A 352 -37.22 -21.81 -15.91
C HIS A 352 -37.60 -20.49 -16.59
N ARG A 353 -38.12 -20.62 -17.81
CA ARG A 353 -38.48 -19.48 -18.65
C ARG A 353 -39.87 -18.92 -18.30
N CYS A 354 -39.96 -17.62 -18.04
CA CYS A 354 -41.23 -16.90 -17.92
C CYS A 354 -41.93 -16.82 -19.29
N THR A 355 -43.25 -16.96 -19.29
CA THR A 355 -44.03 -17.11 -20.54
C THR A 355 -45.00 -15.94 -20.74
N GLY A 356 -45.34 -15.65 -21.99
CA GLY A 356 -46.25 -14.55 -22.31
C GLY A 356 -45.69 -13.18 -21.89
N SER A 357 -46.48 -12.41 -21.13
CA SER A 357 -46.12 -11.09 -20.59
C SER A 357 -45.70 -11.18 -19.12
N GLU A 358 -45.09 -12.28 -18.68
CA GLU A 358 -44.55 -12.41 -17.33
C GLU A 358 -43.12 -11.84 -17.28
N ALA A 359 -42.75 -11.24 -16.16
CA ALA A 359 -41.39 -10.83 -15.84
C ALA A 359 -40.85 -11.63 -14.66
N CYS A 360 -39.53 -11.82 -14.60
CA CYS A 360 -38.89 -12.44 -13.45
C CYS A 360 -38.64 -11.39 -12.37
N VAL A 361 -39.26 -11.57 -11.20
CA VAL A 361 -39.09 -10.69 -10.05
C VAL A 361 -38.89 -11.56 -8.82
N GLU A 362 -37.75 -11.39 -8.14
CA GLU A 362 -37.35 -12.17 -6.96
C GLU A 362 -37.46 -13.70 -7.18
N GLY A 363 -37.13 -14.14 -8.41
CA GLY A 363 -37.13 -15.55 -8.78
C GLY A 363 -38.51 -16.13 -9.09
N ALA A 364 -39.55 -15.28 -9.20
CA ALA A 364 -40.89 -15.68 -9.60
C ALA A 364 -41.29 -15.03 -10.94
N CYS A 365 -41.83 -15.85 -11.85
CA CYS A 365 -42.49 -15.33 -13.04
C CYS A 365 -43.85 -14.73 -12.65
N THR A 366 -43.99 -13.42 -12.81
CA THR A 366 -45.18 -12.67 -12.42
C THR A 366 -45.62 -11.72 -13.52
N VAL A 367 -46.94 -11.55 -13.66
CA VAL A 367 -47.54 -10.51 -14.52
C VAL A 367 -47.60 -9.14 -13.83
N SER A 368 -47.29 -9.07 -12.54
CA SER A 368 -47.29 -7.84 -11.75
C SER A 368 -45.86 -7.30 -11.60
N CYS A 369 -45.58 -6.23 -12.33
CA CYS A 369 -44.36 -5.45 -12.17
C CYS A 369 -44.52 -4.34 -11.12
N PRO A 370 -43.40 -3.80 -10.57
CA PRO A 370 -43.43 -2.63 -9.70
C PRO A 370 -44.24 -1.49 -10.33
N SER A 371 -44.94 -0.72 -9.49
CA SER A 371 -45.79 0.39 -9.93
C SER A 371 -45.05 1.37 -10.84
N GLY A 372 -45.58 1.58 -12.04
CA GLY A 372 -44.96 2.43 -13.08
C GLY A 372 -44.24 1.65 -14.19
N THR A 373 -44.11 0.32 -14.09
CA THR A 373 -43.47 -0.52 -15.11
C THR A 373 -44.44 -1.56 -15.67
N THR A 374 -44.18 -2.04 -16.89
CA THR A 374 -44.98 -3.03 -17.61
C THR A 374 -44.11 -4.24 -17.94
N ALA A 375 -44.66 -5.44 -17.80
CA ALA A 375 -43.95 -6.66 -18.16
C ALA A 375 -43.86 -6.82 -19.68
N CYS A 376 -42.64 -6.79 -20.21
CA CYS A 376 -42.34 -6.93 -21.63
C CYS A 376 -41.34 -8.06 -21.85
N SER A 377 -41.82 -9.16 -22.44
CA SER A 377 -41.03 -10.32 -22.88
C SER A 377 -40.00 -10.81 -21.86
N GLY A 378 -40.38 -10.88 -20.57
CA GLY A 378 -39.52 -11.36 -19.49
C GLY A 378 -39.00 -10.30 -18.52
N TYR A 379 -39.12 -9.01 -18.82
CA TYR A 379 -38.58 -7.94 -17.98
C TYR A 379 -39.65 -6.92 -17.61
N CYS A 380 -39.54 -6.32 -16.44
CA CYS A 380 -40.32 -5.12 -16.10
C CYS A 380 -39.63 -3.90 -16.69
N VAL A 381 -40.30 -3.23 -17.63
CA VAL A 381 -39.78 -2.05 -18.33
C VAL A 381 -40.72 -0.87 -18.14
N ASP A 382 -40.17 0.33 -17.98
CA ASP A 382 -40.98 1.55 -17.99
C ASP A 382 -41.25 1.98 -19.44
N LEU A 383 -42.48 1.78 -19.91
CA LEU A 383 -42.87 2.15 -21.27
C LEU A 383 -42.76 3.65 -21.55
N ASN A 384 -42.64 4.50 -20.53
CA ASN A 384 -42.54 5.94 -20.71
C ASN A 384 -41.13 6.42 -21.04
N SER A 385 -40.12 5.62 -20.74
CA SER A 385 -38.70 6.00 -20.78
C SER A 385 -37.81 4.96 -21.46
N ASP A 386 -38.21 3.69 -21.51
CA ASP A 386 -37.46 2.62 -22.16
C ASP A 386 -37.52 2.77 -23.69
N ARG A 387 -36.37 3.01 -24.30
CA ARG A 387 -36.22 3.21 -25.74
C ARG A 387 -36.60 1.99 -26.57
N ASN A 388 -36.40 0.78 -26.05
CA ASN A 388 -36.67 -0.47 -26.75
C ASN A 388 -38.12 -0.93 -26.57
N HIS A 389 -38.85 -0.29 -25.64
CA HIS A 389 -40.23 -0.62 -25.29
C HIS A 389 -41.10 0.65 -25.15
N CYS A 390 -40.89 1.65 -26.02
CA CYS A 390 -41.48 2.97 -25.87
C CYS A 390 -42.99 3.00 -26.20
N GLY A 391 -43.82 3.16 -25.17
CA GLY A 391 -45.29 3.16 -25.26
C GLY A 391 -45.90 1.78 -25.48
N SER A 392 -45.10 0.77 -25.89
CA SER A 392 -45.51 -0.63 -25.96
C SER A 392 -44.30 -1.55 -25.87
N CYS A 393 -44.51 -2.79 -25.43
CA CYS A 393 -43.48 -3.82 -25.32
C CYS A 393 -42.76 -4.21 -26.64
N THR A 394 -43.19 -3.68 -27.78
CA THR A 394 -42.59 -4.00 -29.08
C THR A 394 -42.08 -2.78 -29.82
N THR A 395 -42.20 -1.59 -29.22
CA THR A 395 -41.84 -0.33 -29.89
C THR A 395 -40.42 0.07 -29.53
N ALA A 396 -39.46 -0.16 -30.43
CA ALA A 396 -38.11 0.37 -30.29
C ALA A 396 -37.96 1.69 -31.06
N CYS A 397 -37.42 2.73 -30.40
CA CYS A 397 -37.11 4.01 -31.03
C CYS A 397 -35.83 3.92 -31.88
N SER A 398 -35.83 4.60 -33.03
CA SER A 398 -34.66 4.60 -33.94
C SER A 398 -33.41 5.18 -33.29
N ALA A 399 -32.23 4.95 -33.88
CA ALA A 399 -30.90 5.36 -33.40
C ALA A 399 -30.78 6.84 -32.94
N THR A 400 -31.65 7.73 -33.42
CA THR A 400 -31.66 9.17 -33.13
C THR A 400 -32.89 9.64 -32.34
N GLN A 401 -33.64 8.73 -31.74
CA GLN A 401 -34.89 9.01 -31.02
C GLN A 401 -34.82 8.50 -29.58
N SER A 402 -35.40 9.28 -28.68
CA SER A 402 -35.56 8.94 -27.25
C SER A 402 -37.03 8.65 -26.95
N CYS A 403 -37.28 7.81 -25.95
CA CYS A 403 -38.63 7.59 -25.44
C CYS A 403 -38.99 8.66 -24.42
N VAL A 404 -40.04 9.45 -24.69
CA VAL A 404 -40.54 10.47 -23.76
C VAL A 404 -42.04 10.31 -23.63
N GLY A 405 -42.51 9.96 -22.42
CA GLY A 405 -43.93 9.76 -22.15
C GLY A 405 -44.57 8.68 -23.03
N GLY A 406 -43.80 7.65 -23.40
CA GLY A 406 -44.26 6.54 -24.23
C GLY A 406 -44.33 6.84 -25.72
N THR A 407 -43.70 7.94 -26.18
CA THR A 407 -43.61 8.28 -27.60
C THR A 407 -42.16 8.44 -28.03
N CYS A 408 -41.77 7.80 -29.15
CA CYS A 408 -40.47 8.03 -29.77
C CYS A 408 -40.44 9.41 -30.41
N THR A 409 -39.57 10.28 -29.90
CA THR A 409 -39.48 11.68 -30.36
C THR A 409 -38.15 11.92 -31.07
N SER A 410 -38.20 12.59 -32.22
CA SER A 410 -37.03 13.00 -33.00
C SER A 410 -36.61 14.40 -32.57
N GLY A 411 -35.34 14.59 -32.20
CA GLY A 411 -34.82 15.89 -31.76
C GLY A 411 -34.98 16.18 -30.26
N GLY A 412 -35.26 15.17 -29.44
CA GLY A 412 -35.04 15.26 -28.00
C GLY A 412 -33.55 15.15 -27.68
N THR A 413 -33.11 15.83 -26.63
CA THR A 413 -31.83 15.55 -25.95
C THR A 413 -31.70 14.04 -25.73
N VAL A 414 -30.49 13.48 -25.81
CA VAL A 414 -30.28 12.07 -25.48
C VAL A 414 -30.86 11.82 -24.07
N ALA A 415 -31.55 10.71 -23.86
CA ALA A 415 -32.09 10.43 -22.53
C ALA A 415 -30.91 10.33 -21.55
N GLY A 416 -30.97 11.08 -20.45
CA GLY A 416 -29.83 11.21 -19.53
C GLY A 416 -28.67 12.03 -20.05
N ASP A 417 -28.78 12.78 -21.17
CA ASP A 417 -27.69 13.62 -21.70
C ASP A 417 -27.14 14.60 -20.67
N SER A 418 -27.96 15.02 -19.72
CA SER A 418 -27.52 15.87 -18.62
C SER A 418 -28.31 15.61 -17.35
N CYS A 419 -27.81 16.19 -16.26
CA CYS A 419 -28.44 16.25 -14.95
C CYS A 419 -29.82 16.91 -14.90
N SER A 420 -30.25 17.57 -15.97
CA SER A 420 -31.60 18.16 -16.04
C SER A 420 -32.69 17.10 -16.20
N ALA A 421 -32.35 15.94 -16.77
CA ALA A 421 -33.28 14.83 -17.02
C ALA A 421 -32.56 13.47 -16.98
N PRO A 422 -32.03 13.06 -15.80
CA PRO A 422 -31.36 11.76 -15.65
C PRO A 422 -32.35 10.60 -15.76
N ILE A 423 -31.88 9.45 -16.25
CA ILE A 423 -32.67 8.22 -16.36
C ILE A 423 -32.84 7.60 -14.97
N ASP A 424 -34.07 7.37 -14.51
CA ASP A 424 -34.32 6.76 -13.20
C ASP A 424 -34.09 5.24 -13.22
N VAL A 425 -33.18 4.77 -12.38
CA VAL A 425 -32.81 3.36 -12.22
C VAL A 425 -33.04 2.86 -10.79
N SER A 426 -33.85 3.56 -9.98
CA SER A 426 -34.12 3.22 -8.57
C SER A 426 -34.76 1.84 -8.37
N GLY A 427 -35.37 1.26 -9.41
CA GLY A 427 -35.92 -0.11 -9.38
C GLY A 427 -34.87 -1.22 -9.56
N GLY A 428 -33.64 -0.87 -9.93
CA GLY A 428 -32.59 -1.81 -10.28
C GLY A 428 -32.91 -2.58 -11.57
N GLY A 429 -32.05 -3.53 -11.92
CA GLY A 429 -32.16 -4.37 -13.10
C GLY A 429 -31.22 -3.97 -14.23
N ARG A 430 -31.61 -4.35 -15.45
CA ARG A 430 -30.82 -4.18 -16.66
C ARG A 430 -31.42 -3.09 -17.54
N PHE A 431 -30.62 -2.09 -17.85
CA PHE A 431 -30.96 -0.95 -18.68
C PHE A 431 -30.15 -0.99 -19.98
N THR A 432 -30.77 -0.56 -21.07
CA THR A 432 -30.11 -0.52 -22.38
C THR A 432 -30.44 0.77 -23.09
N GLY A 433 -29.48 1.30 -23.85
CA GLY A 433 -29.68 2.50 -24.63
C GLY A 433 -28.49 2.76 -25.52
N SER A 434 -28.36 4.02 -25.97
CA SER A 434 -27.27 4.42 -26.84
C SER A 434 -26.71 5.76 -26.38
N ILE A 435 -25.39 5.85 -26.32
CA ILE A 435 -24.62 7.08 -26.06
C ILE A 435 -24.40 7.89 -27.35
N ALA A 436 -24.89 7.39 -28.48
CA ALA A 436 -24.86 8.11 -29.75
C ALA A 436 -25.62 9.44 -29.66
N GLY A 437 -24.92 10.54 -29.98
CA GLY A 437 -25.49 11.88 -29.97
C GLY A 437 -25.48 12.56 -28.60
N ALA A 438 -25.00 11.89 -27.55
CA ALA A 438 -24.84 12.51 -26.24
C ALA A 438 -23.69 13.52 -26.24
N SER A 439 -23.82 14.53 -25.40
CA SER A 439 -22.82 15.55 -25.14
C SER A 439 -21.72 15.00 -24.23
N ALA A 440 -20.60 15.72 -24.21
CA ALA A 440 -19.45 15.44 -23.34
C ALA A 440 -19.48 16.46 -22.20
N ASP A 441 -20.37 16.25 -21.23
CA ASP A 441 -20.72 17.23 -20.20
C ASP A 441 -20.02 16.95 -18.86
N TYR A 442 -19.57 15.72 -18.63
CA TYR A 442 -18.99 15.29 -17.34
C TYR A 442 -17.64 14.59 -17.53
N SER A 443 -16.81 14.59 -16.48
CA SER A 443 -15.56 13.82 -16.44
C SER A 443 -15.37 13.18 -15.07
N GLY A 444 -14.95 11.92 -15.05
CA GLY A 444 -14.73 11.13 -13.83
C GLY A 444 -13.29 11.21 -13.31
N SER A 445 -13.07 10.76 -12.07
CA SER A 445 -11.77 10.76 -11.38
C SER A 445 -10.84 9.63 -11.80
N CYS A 446 -11.39 8.56 -12.40
CA CYS A 446 -10.64 7.37 -12.84
C CYS A 446 -10.22 7.40 -14.31
N GLY A 447 -10.32 8.56 -14.97
CA GLY A 447 -9.82 8.75 -16.34
C GLY A 447 -10.90 9.21 -17.31
N GLY A 448 -10.60 9.07 -18.60
CA GLY A 448 -11.41 9.59 -19.70
C GLY A 448 -11.18 11.08 -19.93
N THR A 449 -10.89 11.46 -21.18
CA THR A 449 -10.91 12.88 -21.58
C THR A 449 -11.80 13.04 -22.80
N SER A 450 -12.85 13.86 -22.64
CA SER A 450 -13.76 14.25 -23.72
C SER A 450 -14.64 13.12 -24.28
N GLY A 451 -14.98 12.14 -23.43
CA GLY A 451 -15.97 11.11 -23.74
C GLY A 451 -17.40 11.66 -23.74
N ARG A 452 -18.32 10.94 -24.36
CA ARG A 452 -19.76 11.25 -24.29
C ARG A 452 -20.33 10.58 -23.05
N ASP A 453 -21.29 11.21 -22.41
CA ASP A 453 -21.84 10.74 -21.14
C ASP A 453 -23.37 10.65 -21.13
N VAL A 454 -23.87 9.69 -20.35
CA VAL A 454 -25.29 9.52 -20.03
C VAL A 454 -25.43 9.36 -18.52
N VAL A 455 -26.34 10.15 -17.97
CA VAL A 455 -26.64 10.27 -16.55
C VAL A 455 -27.87 9.45 -16.19
N PHE A 456 -27.70 8.61 -15.19
CA PHE A 456 -28.75 7.88 -14.49
C PHE A 456 -28.87 8.39 -13.07
N ARG A 457 -30.03 8.17 -12.45
CA ARG A 457 -30.33 8.52 -11.06
C ARG A 457 -30.93 7.30 -10.36
N TYR A 458 -30.48 7.01 -9.14
CA TYR A 458 -31.20 6.11 -8.24
C TYR A 458 -31.44 6.77 -6.88
N THR A 459 -32.54 6.37 -6.25
CA THR A 459 -32.91 6.80 -4.91
C THR A 459 -33.02 5.59 -3.99
N LEU A 460 -32.25 5.60 -2.90
CA LEU A 460 -32.28 4.60 -1.85
C LEU A 460 -33.20 5.07 -0.72
N SER A 461 -34.11 4.20 -0.29
CA SER A 461 -35.03 4.47 0.84
C SER A 461 -34.50 3.96 2.19
N SER A 462 -33.51 3.06 2.15
CA SER A 462 -32.76 2.49 3.26
C SER A 462 -31.29 2.38 2.84
N THR A 463 -30.39 2.12 3.78
CA THR A 463 -28.99 1.79 3.45
C THR A 463 -28.96 0.49 2.62
N MET A 464 -28.23 0.49 1.50
CA MET A 464 -28.17 -0.64 0.55
C MET A 464 -26.78 -0.74 -0.08
N ASP A 465 -26.38 -1.95 -0.45
CA ASP A 465 -25.27 -2.15 -1.39
C ASP A 465 -25.76 -1.93 -2.81
N VAL A 466 -24.92 -1.29 -3.62
CA VAL A 466 -25.19 -0.96 -5.02
C VAL A 466 -24.12 -1.57 -5.90
N SER A 467 -24.47 -2.56 -6.70
CA SER A 467 -23.60 -3.13 -7.74
C SER A 467 -23.97 -2.55 -9.10
N ILE A 468 -22.98 -2.04 -9.81
CA ILE A 468 -23.13 -1.39 -11.11
C ILE A 468 -22.13 -2.03 -12.06
N ASN A 469 -22.55 -2.45 -13.24
CA ASN A 469 -21.60 -2.87 -14.28
C ASN A 469 -22.15 -2.59 -15.68
N THR A 470 -21.24 -2.56 -16.66
CA THR A 470 -21.58 -2.29 -18.05
C THR A 470 -21.34 -3.47 -18.98
N PHE A 471 -21.23 -4.68 -18.43
CA PHE A 471 -20.98 -5.90 -19.21
C PHE A 471 -22.05 -6.09 -20.28
N GLY A 472 -21.59 -6.33 -21.52
CA GLY A 472 -22.46 -6.40 -22.70
C GLY A 472 -22.57 -5.09 -23.49
N SER A 473 -22.02 -3.97 -23.02
CA SER A 473 -21.92 -2.75 -23.83
C SER A 473 -21.03 -2.95 -25.06
N GLY A 474 -21.18 -2.11 -26.09
CA GLY A 474 -20.43 -2.22 -27.35
C GLY A 474 -19.11 -1.44 -27.40
N PHE A 475 -18.83 -0.58 -26.43
CA PHE A 475 -17.70 0.35 -26.42
C PHE A 475 -17.02 0.41 -25.05
N ASP A 476 -15.78 0.89 -25.05
CA ASP A 476 -14.97 1.12 -23.84
C ASP A 476 -15.67 2.08 -22.86
N THR A 477 -16.19 1.53 -21.76
CA THR A 477 -17.02 2.28 -20.82
C THR A 477 -16.18 2.81 -19.67
N LEU A 478 -16.64 3.90 -19.08
CA LEU A 478 -16.16 4.40 -17.80
C LEU A 478 -17.39 4.76 -16.95
N ILE A 479 -17.46 4.31 -15.70
CA ILE A 479 -18.59 4.62 -14.82
C ILE A 479 -18.11 5.33 -13.56
N TYR A 480 -18.87 6.32 -13.10
CA TYR A 480 -18.67 6.96 -11.81
C TYR A 480 -19.98 7.38 -11.18
N VAL A 481 -19.99 7.46 -9.85
CA VAL A 481 -21.19 7.78 -9.08
C VAL A 481 -20.99 9.02 -8.23
N ARG A 482 -22.00 9.90 -8.16
CA ARG A 482 -21.98 11.14 -7.35
C ARG A 482 -23.25 11.28 -6.52
N SER A 483 -23.15 11.96 -5.39
CA SER A 483 -24.30 12.40 -4.58
C SER A 483 -24.95 13.69 -5.10
N ALA A 484 -24.25 14.41 -5.98
CA ALA A 484 -24.75 15.61 -6.66
C ALA A 484 -24.39 15.54 -8.15
N CYS A 485 -25.37 15.84 -9.00
CA CYS A 485 -25.26 15.55 -10.42
C CYS A 485 -24.33 16.52 -11.17
N GLY A 486 -24.57 17.83 -11.06
CA GLY A 486 -23.89 18.86 -11.86
C GLY A 486 -22.47 19.24 -11.39
N GLY A 487 -21.86 18.42 -10.53
CA GLY A 487 -20.54 18.65 -9.93
C GLY A 487 -20.40 17.99 -8.56
N GLY A 488 -19.19 17.60 -8.20
CA GLY A 488 -18.89 16.93 -6.94
C GLY A 488 -17.73 15.95 -7.07
N THR A 489 -17.27 15.44 -5.92
CA THR A 489 -16.31 14.34 -5.87
C THR A 489 -17.03 13.03 -6.16
N ASP A 490 -16.40 12.17 -6.96
CA ASP A 490 -16.92 10.84 -7.25
C ASP A 490 -16.90 9.99 -5.96
N ILE A 491 -18.02 9.35 -5.67
CA ILE A 491 -18.18 8.37 -4.57
C ILE A 491 -17.46 7.07 -4.92
N GLY A 492 -17.44 6.73 -6.21
CA GLY A 492 -16.67 5.63 -6.78
C GLY A 492 -16.60 5.78 -8.29
N CYS A 493 -15.55 5.22 -8.89
CA CYS A 493 -15.26 5.31 -10.31
C CYS A 493 -14.52 4.05 -10.77
N ASN A 494 -14.80 3.55 -11.97
CA ASN A 494 -14.07 2.46 -12.61
C ASN A 494 -14.08 2.61 -14.14
N ASP A 495 -12.95 2.37 -14.80
CA ASP A 495 -12.82 2.30 -16.26
C ASP A 495 -12.92 0.85 -16.74
N ASP A 496 -11.98 -0.01 -16.36
CA ASP A 496 -11.89 -1.40 -16.82
C ASP A 496 -12.10 -2.40 -15.69
N ALA A 497 -12.76 -3.51 -15.98
CA ALA A 497 -12.99 -4.59 -15.04
C ALA A 497 -12.83 -5.95 -15.72
N ARG A 498 -12.35 -6.92 -14.94
CA ARG A 498 -12.22 -8.34 -15.33
C ARG A 498 -11.45 -8.55 -16.65
N SER A 499 -10.41 -7.74 -16.88
CA SER A 499 -9.61 -7.75 -18.12
C SER A 499 -10.42 -7.48 -19.40
N THR A 500 -11.54 -6.76 -19.27
CA THR A 500 -12.37 -6.27 -20.37
C THR A 500 -12.38 -4.74 -20.38
N LEU A 501 -12.83 -4.14 -21.48
CA LEU A 501 -13.03 -2.69 -21.62
C LEU A 501 -14.39 -2.23 -21.02
N ARG A 502 -14.90 -2.96 -20.04
CA ARG A 502 -16.20 -2.70 -19.40
C ARG A 502 -15.97 -2.44 -17.94
N SER A 503 -16.76 -1.55 -17.39
CA SER A 503 -16.61 -1.07 -16.02
C SER A 503 -17.50 -1.84 -15.06
N GLU A 504 -17.02 -2.00 -13.84
CA GLU A 504 -17.77 -2.57 -12.72
C GLU A 504 -17.45 -1.77 -11.46
N LEU A 505 -18.48 -1.44 -10.70
CA LEU A 505 -18.38 -0.66 -9.48
C LEU A 505 -19.34 -1.25 -8.44
N VAL A 506 -18.84 -1.46 -7.23
CA VAL A 506 -19.65 -1.91 -6.10
C VAL A 506 -19.52 -0.86 -5.00
N LEU A 507 -20.64 -0.28 -4.60
CA LEU A 507 -20.74 0.74 -3.57
C LEU A 507 -21.51 0.14 -2.39
N LEU A 508 -20.79 -0.17 -1.33
CA LEU A 508 -21.36 -0.82 -0.16
C LEU A 508 -22.01 0.19 0.78
N ASP A 509 -23.07 -0.24 1.43
CA ASP A 509 -23.78 0.49 2.49
C ASP A 509 -24.06 1.96 2.15
N GLN A 510 -24.50 2.20 0.92
CA GLN A 510 -24.88 3.55 0.53
C GLN A 510 -26.09 4.01 1.33
N PRO A 511 -26.01 5.14 2.05
CA PRO A 511 -27.10 5.59 2.89
C PRO A 511 -28.34 5.98 2.07
N PRO A 512 -29.52 6.09 2.70
CA PRO A 512 -30.70 6.61 2.04
C PRO A 512 -30.40 7.98 1.42
N GLY A 513 -30.71 8.13 0.14
CA GLY A 513 -30.25 9.28 -0.61
C GLY A 513 -30.54 9.16 -2.09
N THR A 514 -30.30 10.24 -2.81
CA THR A 514 -30.36 10.25 -4.28
C THR A 514 -28.95 10.38 -4.83
N TYR A 515 -28.62 9.51 -5.77
CA TYR A 515 -27.31 9.37 -6.36
C TYR A 515 -27.42 9.34 -7.87
N TYR A 516 -26.31 9.66 -8.54
CA TYR A 516 -26.24 9.76 -9.98
C TYR A 516 -25.12 8.88 -10.50
N ILE A 517 -25.42 7.99 -11.43
CA ILE A 517 -24.44 7.20 -12.17
C ILE A 517 -24.18 7.95 -13.47
N ILE A 518 -22.93 8.25 -13.77
CA ILE A 518 -22.52 8.79 -15.05
C ILE A 518 -21.80 7.66 -15.78
N LEU A 519 -22.41 7.20 -16.87
CA LEU A 519 -21.81 6.26 -17.81
C LEU A 519 -21.20 7.08 -18.93
N ASP A 520 -19.90 6.99 -19.06
CA ASP A 520 -19.07 7.73 -19.99
C ASP A 520 -18.37 6.75 -20.95
N THR A 521 -17.90 7.28 -22.07
CA THR A 521 -16.95 6.60 -22.94
C THR A 521 -15.53 6.94 -22.49
N PHE A 522 -14.62 5.98 -22.38
CA PHE A 522 -13.24 6.28 -22.00
C PHE A 522 -12.54 7.28 -22.96
N SER A 523 -12.94 7.31 -24.24
CA SER A 523 -12.43 8.29 -25.20
C SER A 523 -13.49 8.80 -26.17
N SER A 524 -13.22 9.94 -26.79
CA SER A 524 -14.06 10.51 -27.86
C SER A 524 -14.15 9.64 -29.13
N TYR A 525 -13.32 8.60 -29.26
CA TYR A 525 -13.28 7.70 -30.42
C TYR A 525 -13.74 6.30 -30.02
N VAL A 526 -15.03 6.01 -30.21
CA VAL A 526 -15.62 4.70 -29.86
C VAL A 526 -16.13 3.95 -31.09
N SER A 527 -15.80 2.66 -31.17
CA SER A 527 -16.40 1.71 -32.10
C SER A 527 -17.65 1.08 -31.48
N GLY A 528 -18.79 1.75 -31.61
CA GLY A 528 -20.07 1.33 -31.03
C GLY A 528 -20.65 2.41 -30.13
N SER A 529 -21.96 2.36 -29.93
CA SER A 529 -22.69 3.38 -29.17
C SER A 529 -23.68 2.81 -28.17
N ASP A 530 -23.97 1.52 -28.25
CA ASP A 530 -25.03 0.92 -27.45
C ASP A 530 -24.47 0.45 -26.11
N TYR A 531 -25.10 0.92 -25.03
CA TYR A 531 -24.75 0.55 -23.67
C TYR A 531 -25.71 -0.50 -23.13
N VAL A 532 -25.18 -1.36 -22.27
CA VAL A 532 -25.91 -2.19 -21.33
C VAL A 532 -25.43 -1.77 -19.95
N LEU A 533 -26.33 -1.33 -19.09
CA LEU A 533 -26.04 -0.96 -17.70
C LEU A 533 -26.83 -1.89 -16.79
N HIS A 534 -26.14 -2.56 -15.89
CA HIS A 534 -26.74 -3.36 -14.84
C HIS A 534 -26.61 -2.59 -13.52
N VAL A 535 -27.71 -2.41 -12.80
CA VAL A 535 -27.74 -1.77 -11.47
C VAL A 535 -28.49 -2.69 -10.53
N TYR A 536 -27.85 -3.15 -9.48
CA TYR A 536 -28.45 -4.06 -8.51
C TYR A 536 -28.35 -3.46 -7.12
N PHE A 537 -29.47 -3.55 -6.39
CA PHE A 537 -29.54 -3.18 -5.00
C PHE A 537 -29.70 -4.44 -4.17
N SER A 538 -28.87 -4.61 -3.16
CA SER A 538 -29.08 -5.60 -2.12
C SER A 538 -29.15 -4.89 -0.78
N ALA A 539 -29.88 -5.49 0.17
CA ALA A 539 -29.61 -5.17 1.57
C ALA A 539 -28.10 -5.28 1.80
N PRO A 540 -27.51 -4.42 2.65
CA PRO A 540 -26.08 -4.46 2.91
C PRO A 540 -25.61 -5.89 3.19
N SER A 541 -24.58 -6.31 2.46
CA SER A 541 -24.07 -7.66 2.47
C SER A 541 -22.79 -7.74 3.30
N SER A 542 -22.86 -8.58 4.33
CA SER A 542 -21.82 -9.01 5.27
C SER A 542 -20.50 -9.37 4.58
N LEU A 543 -19.46 -8.56 4.79
CA LEU A 543 -18.07 -8.82 4.41
C LEU A 543 -17.33 -9.58 5.52
N GLY A 544 -16.35 -10.40 5.16
CA GLY A 544 -15.56 -11.17 6.14
C GLY A 544 -14.84 -10.27 7.15
N GLY A 545 -15.02 -10.57 8.43
CA GLY A 545 -14.47 -9.85 9.58
C GLY A 545 -15.33 -8.70 10.11
N ASP A 546 -16.46 -8.37 9.48
CA ASP A 546 -17.34 -7.27 9.89
C ASP A 546 -18.30 -7.68 11.03
N ALA A 547 -18.67 -8.96 11.10
CA ALA A 547 -19.55 -9.47 12.15
C ALA A 547 -19.24 -10.93 12.49
N CYS A 548 -19.88 -11.43 13.54
CA CYS A 548 -19.77 -12.82 13.99
C CYS A 548 -20.20 -13.91 13.02
N GLY A 549 -20.87 -13.55 11.93
CA GLY A 549 -21.26 -14.48 10.87
C GLY A 549 -20.08 -14.97 10.03
N GLU A 550 -19.02 -14.16 9.87
CA GLU A 550 -17.91 -14.43 8.95
C GLU A 550 -16.55 -13.91 9.49
N PRO A 551 -16.09 -14.29 10.70
CA PRO A 551 -14.84 -13.76 11.27
C PRO A 551 -13.59 -14.23 10.51
N THR A 552 -12.53 -13.42 10.54
CA THR A 552 -11.28 -13.73 9.83
C THR A 552 -10.37 -14.66 10.64
N TRP A 553 -9.84 -15.71 10.03
CA TRP A 553 -8.96 -16.67 10.71
C TRP A 553 -7.55 -16.12 10.97
N VAL A 554 -6.98 -16.43 12.14
CA VAL A 554 -5.57 -16.18 12.49
C VAL A 554 -4.92 -17.44 13.05
N ASP A 555 -3.75 -17.80 12.53
CA ASP A 555 -2.89 -18.84 13.11
C ASP A 555 -2.02 -18.26 14.24
N VAL A 556 -2.55 -18.24 15.46
CA VAL A 556 -1.80 -17.77 16.64
C VAL A 556 -0.61 -18.67 17.02
N GLY A 557 -0.42 -19.82 16.36
CA GLY A 557 0.75 -20.67 16.57
C GLY A 557 1.99 -20.23 15.80
N THR A 558 1.83 -19.38 14.79
CA THR A 558 2.93 -18.94 13.89
C THR A 558 2.94 -17.43 13.65
N ALA A 559 1.79 -16.76 13.73
CA ALA A 559 1.69 -15.33 13.54
C ALA A 559 2.26 -14.58 14.75
N THR A 560 3.23 -13.69 14.50
CA THR A 560 3.77 -12.75 15.50
C THR A 560 3.03 -11.40 15.50
N SER A 561 2.27 -11.13 14.44
CA SER A 561 1.34 -10.01 14.38
C SER A 561 0.33 -10.20 13.26
N VAL A 562 -0.84 -9.59 13.40
CA VAL A 562 -1.80 -9.38 12.30
C VAL A 562 -2.02 -7.90 12.09
N SER A 563 -2.26 -7.49 10.85
CA SER A 563 -2.52 -6.11 10.50
C SER A 563 -3.79 -6.03 9.68
N GLY A 564 -4.51 -4.93 9.85
CA GLY A 564 -5.72 -4.65 9.12
C GLY A 564 -5.98 -3.15 9.14
N ASN A 565 -7.20 -2.79 8.78
CA ASN A 565 -7.62 -1.39 8.87
C ASN A 565 -9.12 -1.38 9.19
N THR A 566 -9.48 -0.73 10.30
CA THR A 566 -10.89 -0.53 10.71
C THR A 566 -11.54 0.67 10.01
N CYS A 567 -10.75 1.43 9.25
CA CYS A 567 -11.10 2.71 8.63
C CYS A 567 -11.30 2.76 7.10
N PRO A 568 -10.94 1.77 6.23
CA PRO A 568 -11.16 1.88 4.78
C PRO A 568 -12.65 1.94 4.43
N TRP A 569 -13.50 1.70 5.42
CA TRP A 569 -14.88 1.33 5.29
C TRP A 569 -15.76 2.40 5.95
N TYR A 570 -15.72 3.62 5.41
CA TYR A 570 -16.51 4.72 5.96
C TYR A 570 -18.02 4.47 5.94
N TRP A 571 -18.45 3.46 5.18
CA TRP A 571 -19.84 3.20 4.86
C TRP A 571 -20.35 1.86 5.38
N ILE A 572 -19.49 0.85 5.60
CA ILE A 572 -19.90 -0.43 6.19
C ILE A 572 -20.30 -0.22 7.65
N ASN A 573 -21.42 -0.80 8.08
CA ASN A 573 -21.89 -0.76 9.47
C ASN A 573 -21.00 -1.60 10.42
N ALA A 574 -19.68 -1.39 10.41
CA ALA A 574 -18.72 -1.92 11.39
C ALA A 574 -18.92 -1.31 12.79
N ARG A 575 -20.14 -0.88 13.13
CA ARG A 575 -20.53 -0.13 14.33
C ARG A 575 -21.66 -0.86 15.08
N ASP A 576 -21.91 -2.11 14.73
CA ASP A 576 -23.01 -2.91 15.24
C ASP A 576 -22.63 -3.72 16.48
N ASP A 577 -21.34 -3.98 16.73
CA ASP A 577 -20.92 -4.73 17.91
C ASP A 577 -20.63 -3.83 19.13
N THR A 578 -21.10 -4.30 20.28
CA THR A 578 -20.75 -3.70 21.57
C THR A 578 -19.52 -4.40 22.15
N VAL A 579 -18.54 -3.67 22.71
CA VAL A 579 -17.39 -4.24 23.45
C VAL A 579 -17.70 -4.41 24.95
N SER A 580 -17.17 -5.46 25.55
CA SER A 580 -17.56 -5.87 26.91
C SER A 580 -17.07 -4.95 28.03
N CYS A 581 -15.91 -4.29 27.84
CA CYS A 581 -15.36 -3.33 28.77
C CYS A 581 -15.93 -1.91 28.59
N ARG A 582 -16.75 -1.64 27.55
CA ARG A 582 -17.38 -0.33 27.34
C ARG A 582 -18.62 -0.39 26.44
N ARG A 583 -19.77 0.08 26.93
CA ARG A 583 -21.02 0.09 26.14
C ARG A 583 -21.17 1.38 25.34
N GLY A 584 -21.50 1.27 24.05
CA GLY A 584 -22.00 2.38 23.21
C GLY A 584 -20.91 3.29 22.62
N THR A 585 -19.78 2.72 22.21
CA THR A 585 -18.63 3.45 21.63
C THR A 585 -18.89 3.91 20.18
N GLY A 586 -19.68 3.15 19.42
CA GLY A 586 -19.94 3.41 18.00
C GLY A 586 -18.66 3.36 17.14
N GLY A 587 -17.59 2.79 17.68
CA GLY A 587 -16.31 2.60 17.00
C GLY A 587 -16.45 1.65 15.82
N ARG A 588 -15.42 1.65 14.97
CA ARG A 588 -15.35 0.69 13.87
C ARG A 588 -14.59 -0.54 14.32
N ASP A 589 -15.19 -1.70 14.13
CA ASP A 589 -14.66 -2.97 14.58
C ASP A 589 -14.16 -3.88 13.45
N PHE A 590 -13.50 -4.95 13.88
CA PHE A 590 -13.12 -6.08 13.05
C PHE A 590 -12.93 -7.32 13.91
N VAL A 591 -13.44 -8.47 13.45
CA VAL A 591 -13.47 -9.72 14.20
C VAL A 591 -12.54 -10.77 13.60
N TYR A 592 -11.63 -11.24 14.43
CA TYR A 592 -10.81 -12.42 14.15
C TYR A 592 -11.31 -13.65 14.92
N TYR A 593 -11.03 -14.85 14.42
CA TYR A 593 -11.11 -16.09 15.18
C TYR A 593 -9.80 -16.88 15.10
N PHE A 594 -9.50 -17.63 16.15
CA PHE A 594 -8.31 -18.47 16.24
C PHE A 594 -8.55 -19.71 17.11
N VAL A 595 -7.67 -20.69 16.98
CA VAL A 595 -7.75 -21.96 17.71
C VAL A 595 -6.56 -22.09 18.65
N VAL A 596 -6.84 -22.30 19.93
CA VAL A 596 -5.86 -22.67 20.95
C VAL A 596 -5.80 -24.19 21.01
N THR A 597 -4.62 -24.77 20.81
CA THR A 597 -4.42 -26.24 20.81
C THR A 597 -3.80 -26.74 22.12
N THR A 598 -3.04 -25.88 22.81
CA THR A 598 -2.42 -26.16 24.11
C THR A 598 -2.72 -25.02 25.09
N ARG A 599 -2.91 -25.36 26.37
CA ARG A 599 -3.13 -24.34 27.40
C ARG A 599 -1.88 -23.47 27.55
N GLY A 600 -2.04 -22.16 27.49
CA GLY A 600 -0.93 -21.23 27.69
C GLY A 600 -1.35 -19.78 27.75
N SER A 601 -0.39 -18.88 27.99
CA SER A 601 -0.61 -17.44 28.06
C SER A 601 -0.54 -16.82 26.67
N TYR A 602 -1.61 -16.14 26.27
CA TYR A 602 -1.67 -15.40 25.01
C TYR A 602 -1.80 -13.92 25.32
N THR A 603 -1.00 -13.10 24.64
CA THR A 603 -1.07 -11.64 24.68
C THR A 603 -1.35 -11.11 23.29
N PHE A 604 -2.35 -10.24 23.19
CA PHE A 604 -2.67 -9.46 22.01
C PHE A 604 -2.56 -7.99 22.39
N ASP A 605 -1.78 -7.22 21.65
CA ASP A 605 -1.65 -5.79 21.91
C ASP A 605 -1.54 -4.98 20.62
N THR A 606 -2.09 -3.76 20.64
CA THR A 606 -1.93 -2.79 19.57
C THR A 606 -0.77 -1.82 19.86
N CYS A 607 0.10 -2.14 20.81
CA CYS A 607 1.22 -1.32 21.22
C CYS A 607 2.36 -1.35 20.17
N GLY A 608 3.26 -0.36 20.17
CA GLY A 608 4.47 -0.42 19.34
C GLY A 608 4.40 0.20 17.94
N GLY A 609 3.53 1.21 17.74
CA GLY A 609 3.64 2.16 16.61
C GLY A 609 2.91 1.75 15.33
N GLY A 610 2.23 0.60 15.30
CA GLY A 610 1.40 0.17 14.16
C GLY A 610 -0.08 0.55 14.24
N THR A 611 -0.52 1.07 15.40
CA THR A 611 -1.88 1.54 15.66
C THR A 611 -1.76 2.89 16.34
N SER A 612 -2.24 3.96 15.70
CA SER A 612 -2.06 5.35 16.16
C SER A 612 -3.35 6.00 16.68
N TRP A 613 -4.40 5.20 16.83
CA TRP A 613 -5.75 5.63 17.21
C TRP A 613 -6.21 4.86 18.43
N ASP A 614 -7.25 5.40 19.06
CA ASP A 614 -7.79 4.93 20.34
C ASP A 614 -8.52 3.59 20.18
N SER A 615 -7.82 2.50 20.49
CA SER A 615 -8.22 1.14 20.15
C SER A 615 -8.69 0.38 21.38
N ILE A 616 -9.72 -0.43 21.22
CA ILE A 616 -10.22 -1.40 22.20
C ILE A 616 -9.93 -2.80 21.69
N LEU A 617 -9.44 -3.69 22.55
CA LEU A 617 -9.37 -5.12 22.28
C LEU A 617 -10.34 -5.87 23.21
N ASP A 618 -11.16 -6.76 22.64
CA ASP A 618 -12.05 -7.64 23.41
C ASP A 618 -11.88 -9.09 22.94
N LEU A 619 -11.40 -9.94 23.84
CA LEU A 619 -11.18 -11.36 23.62
C LEU A 619 -12.37 -12.15 24.17
N ARG A 620 -12.99 -13.01 23.34
CA ARG A 620 -14.21 -13.75 23.70
C ARG A 620 -14.12 -15.24 23.39
N ARG A 621 -14.95 -16.03 24.09
CA ARG A 621 -15.16 -17.47 23.83
C ARG A 621 -16.30 -17.77 22.87
N VAL A 622 -17.18 -16.80 22.65
CA VAL A 622 -18.35 -16.92 21.77
C VAL A 622 -18.42 -15.66 20.93
N CYS A 623 -18.73 -15.83 19.66
CA CYS A 623 -19.04 -14.73 18.78
C CYS A 623 -20.54 -14.41 18.84
N SER A 624 -20.91 -13.32 19.51
CA SER A 624 -22.31 -12.89 19.69
C SER A 624 -22.41 -11.42 20.14
N ASP A 625 -23.46 -10.72 19.69
CA ASP A 625 -23.89 -9.38 20.14
C ASP A 625 -25.34 -9.43 20.72
N PRO A 626 -25.71 -8.64 21.77
CA PRO A 626 -24.91 -7.70 22.55
C PRO A 626 -23.84 -8.37 23.42
N ALA A 627 -22.69 -7.71 23.61
CA ALA A 627 -21.59 -8.18 24.46
C ALA A 627 -22.06 -8.52 25.88
N SER A 628 -22.32 -9.79 26.12
CA SER A 628 -22.61 -10.28 27.46
C SER A 628 -22.15 -11.73 27.68
N SER A 629 -21.59 -11.94 28.87
CA SER A 629 -21.16 -13.19 29.52
C SER A 629 -19.98 -14.00 28.95
N ALA A 630 -19.54 -13.76 27.72
CA ALA A 630 -18.48 -14.57 27.07
C ALA A 630 -17.11 -13.89 26.88
N SER A 631 -16.94 -12.65 27.36
CA SER A 631 -15.63 -11.98 27.34
C SER A 631 -14.68 -12.66 28.32
N VAL A 632 -13.47 -12.90 27.84
CA VAL A 632 -12.33 -13.47 28.56
C VAL A 632 -11.46 -12.35 29.10
N ALA A 633 -11.19 -11.33 28.29
CA ALA A 633 -10.41 -10.17 28.64
C ALA A 633 -10.78 -9.03 27.69
N CYS A 634 -10.85 -7.80 28.20
CA CYS A 634 -11.10 -6.61 27.40
C CYS A 634 -10.28 -5.46 27.95
N ASN A 635 -9.74 -4.63 27.07
CA ASN A 635 -8.96 -3.46 27.44
C ASN A 635 -9.21 -2.33 26.43
N ASP A 636 -9.24 -1.11 26.94
CA ASP A 636 -9.50 0.15 26.22
C ASP A 636 -8.28 1.10 26.28
N ASP A 637 -7.32 0.86 27.18
CA ASP A 637 -6.10 1.65 27.30
C ASP A 637 -5.06 0.83 28.07
N SER A 638 -3.87 0.66 27.50
CA SER A 638 -2.75 0.01 28.19
C SER A 638 -1.41 0.70 27.98
N CYS A 639 -1.13 1.18 26.77
CA CYS A 639 0.18 1.75 26.40
C CYS A 639 0.05 3.18 25.86
N SER A 640 -0.78 3.98 26.54
CA SER A 640 -1.50 5.17 26.03
C SER A 640 -2.85 4.72 25.44
N LEU A 641 -3.28 5.32 24.33
CA LEU A 641 -4.55 5.06 23.62
C LEU A 641 -4.66 3.67 22.97
N GLN A 642 -3.64 2.82 23.12
CA GLN A 642 -3.61 1.49 22.52
C GLN A 642 -3.82 0.42 23.59
N SER A 643 -4.45 -0.67 23.18
CA SER A 643 -4.97 -1.70 24.06
C SER A 643 -4.10 -2.95 24.11
N SER A 644 -4.13 -3.63 25.25
CA SER A 644 -3.48 -4.92 25.45
C SER A 644 -4.37 -5.85 26.28
N VAL A 645 -4.59 -7.06 25.78
CA VAL A 645 -5.26 -8.13 26.50
C VAL A 645 -4.32 -9.32 26.66
N THR A 646 -4.20 -9.82 27.88
CA THR A 646 -3.44 -11.04 28.18
C THR A 646 -4.32 -12.01 28.96
N ALA A 647 -4.39 -13.26 28.50
CA ALA A 647 -5.17 -14.29 29.17
C ALA A 647 -4.52 -15.68 29.04
N THR A 648 -4.65 -16.50 30.08
CA THR A 648 -4.35 -17.93 29.97
C THR A 648 -5.56 -18.64 29.37
N LEU A 649 -5.38 -19.20 28.17
CA LEU A 649 -6.44 -19.85 27.41
C LEU A 649 -6.29 -21.37 27.49
N ASP A 650 -7.42 -22.07 27.55
CA ASP A 650 -7.48 -23.53 27.41
C ASP A 650 -7.68 -23.89 25.95
N PRO A 651 -7.43 -25.15 25.52
CA PRO A 651 -7.72 -25.56 24.15
C PRO A 651 -9.17 -25.27 23.75
N GLY A 652 -9.37 -24.63 22.61
CA GLY A 652 -10.68 -24.18 22.14
C GLY A 652 -10.62 -23.09 21.07
N VAL A 653 -11.80 -22.70 20.57
CA VAL A 653 -11.95 -21.59 19.61
C VAL A 653 -12.21 -20.30 20.39
N TYR A 654 -11.53 -19.24 19.96
CA TYR A 654 -11.64 -17.91 20.54
C TYR A 654 -11.76 -16.86 19.43
N TYR A 655 -12.26 -15.70 19.82
CA TYR A 655 -12.52 -14.59 18.92
C TYR A 655 -11.93 -13.31 19.50
N LEU A 656 -11.32 -12.48 18.66
CA LEU A 656 -10.69 -11.22 19.05
C LEU A 656 -11.29 -10.08 18.25
N TRP A 657 -11.90 -9.13 18.95
CA TRP A 657 -12.32 -7.85 18.40
C TRP A 657 -11.18 -6.86 18.54
N ILE A 658 -10.98 -6.10 17.48
CA ILE A 658 -10.40 -4.78 17.57
C ILE A 658 -11.48 -3.77 17.22
N ASP A 659 -11.71 -2.80 18.10
CA ASP A 659 -12.74 -1.77 17.96
C ASP A 659 -12.13 -0.38 18.23
N GLY A 660 -12.78 0.66 17.73
CA GLY A 660 -12.52 2.05 18.07
C GLY A 660 -13.16 2.48 19.38
N TYR A 661 -12.45 3.26 20.18
CA TYR A 661 -13.03 3.92 21.36
C TYR A 661 -14.22 4.84 21.01
N SER A 662 -14.21 5.38 19.79
CA SER A 662 -15.23 6.29 19.26
C SER A 662 -15.42 6.09 17.76
N GLU A 663 -16.51 6.61 17.23
CA GLU A 663 -16.81 6.66 15.79
C GLU A 663 -15.66 7.14 14.88
N SER A 664 -14.80 8.01 15.41
CA SER A 664 -13.65 8.60 14.72
C SER A 664 -12.32 7.89 14.99
N ALA A 665 -12.29 6.99 15.98
CA ALA A 665 -11.11 6.23 16.35
C ALA A 665 -11.05 4.95 15.51
N CYS A 666 -10.62 5.08 14.26
CA CYS A 666 -10.33 3.96 13.39
C CYS A 666 -9.05 4.24 12.60
N GLY A 667 -8.49 3.20 11.98
CA GLY A 667 -7.28 3.37 11.17
C GLY A 667 -6.69 2.03 10.77
N GLY A 668 -5.57 2.11 10.04
CA GLY A 668 -4.65 0.99 9.96
C GLY A 668 -4.25 0.57 11.37
N TYR A 669 -4.21 -0.73 11.61
CA TYR A 669 -3.79 -1.29 12.88
C TYR A 669 -2.81 -2.43 12.68
N ARG A 670 -2.05 -2.68 13.74
CA ARG A 670 -1.28 -3.89 13.94
C ARG A 670 -1.57 -4.41 15.34
N ILE A 671 -1.95 -5.69 15.42
CA ILE A 671 -2.06 -6.44 16.67
C ILE A 671 -0.83 -7.33 16.75
N ASN A 672 0.05 -7.11 17.71
CA ASN A 672 1.12 -8.03 18.04
C ASN A 672 0.54 -9.23 18.79
N ILE A 673 1.05 -10.41 18.47
CA ILE A 673 0.60 -11.68 19.03
C ILE A 673 1.79 -12.31 19.72
N THR A 674 1.67 -12.52 21.03
CA THR A 674 2.60 -13.35 21.79
C THR A 674 1.86 -14.60 22.25
N ALA A 675 2.26 -15.73 21.69
CA ALA A 675 1.76 -17.05 22.07
C ALA A 675 2.78 -17.76 23.01
N PRO A 676 2.36 -18.84 23.72
CA PRO A 676 3.14 -19.54 24.74
C PRO A 676 4.44 -20.19 24.26
#